data_AF-A0A9P9RAY3-F1
#
_entry.id   AF-A0A9P9RAY3-F1
#
_cell.length_a   1.000
_cell.length_b   1.000
_cell.length_c   1.000
_cell.angle_alpha   90.00
_cell.angle_beta   90.00
_cell.angle_gamma   90.00
#
_symmetry.space_group_name_H-M   'P 1'
#
loop_
_entity.id
_entity.type
_entity.pdbx_description
1 polymer ?
#
loop_
_entity_poly.entity_id
_entity_poly.type
_entity_poly.pdbx_seq_one_letter_code
_entity_poly.pdbx_strand_id
1 'polypeptide(L)'
;MNRQPLPSAPRRTNDEVEDYTIEERKTLDSIEKKHTINFPLKATYTSLTGPESFRELVQNWRDGITVSYKTEIDIVEERNSTEIIFKAYGRSTGSECLGYILFRGNNGRGTVELTNRNSRLEPYHLDLGGTTKAANQDLAGFHGEGLKLALLVQQREEQNHSVRCTAGGFGWCFGYTTQAKLVTHLTRLSEGNARRKDKHPQGTLAPFYPNYKTDVRFVIGEIKKAKNERGETVRRSAVKREEFESWCTTVLALQKLDKNSVLKTKYGEIIMDPKHKGSLYLKGLLMRRSTRSCSASMTGKLLKYGYNFENGTTNRDRRTLGSAEEEGRAILAIWQAALVERPSLVGELSDILNSSDPQWAEVSMLRVGLLPGTADKLAQHLLSDTSKWYYSPREREENPGLDTIIASLGRQGFQLTVEYWDTLASYDLVRTAKGGQRGRFRSAATVTIPRDQFARQMERMLGACLRACPQTSSSKLEFLQAGCLSLRAFFQEKDGRLVRVHERWLHRAAVMGGFAFLEDVSEVYTSLHACKLLFKGIVDQLGDGAFANPDAQASVGQKEQQLVLAEERLTEYAHHHSTLTLKTIDKDSTIVVTWEVLKSSIGDPSFEVALHDASTCLSLKDKLLAKDIDESDSVCPSQVHSSQRRATQTAQTEACCRVVSVRGKSRAGESMKYAAKFCNVKKGTRYFAIVYRPDKPSSLVVASNMGGVLGDTHEASRAEPQQTPSYPFTGGQAFPQTPSPFPAGQGIPYTRPIQGQGMPVPTFADGFYPQWPSPQVVNQLPVEALRQVNYHHPAQTVPGYLRGNGGIGQPFQKRHRTG
;
A
#
# COMPACT_ATOMS: atom_id res chain seq x y z
N MET A 1 12.04 73.93 -22.26
CA MET A 1 12.71 73.37 -21.07
C MET A 1 13.02 71.91 -21.36
N ASN A 2 14.30 71.57 -21.34
CA ASN A 2 14.87 70.35 -21.93
C ASN A 2 14.42 69.06 -21.23
N ARG A 3 14.02 68.08 -22.04
CA ARG A 3 14.01 66.66 -21.68
C ARG A 3 15.46 66.21 -21.54
N GLN A 4 15.82 65.64 -20.39
CA GLN A 4 16.97 64.74 -20.31
C GLN A 4 16.55 63.38 -19.71
N PRO A 5 16.90 62.28 -20.40
CA PRO A 5 16.71 60.92 -19.93
C PRO A 5 17.74 60.53 -18.87
N LEU A 6 17.32 59.62 -17.99
CA LEU A 6 18.12 59.05 -16.90
C LEU A 6 19.42 58.37 -17.42
N PRO A 7 20.51 58.41 -16.65
CA PRO A 7 21.84 58.03 -17.12
C PRO A 7 22.00 56.52 -17.32
N SER A 8 22.68 56.19 -18.41
CA SER A 8 23.19 54.86 -18.77
C SER A 8 24.03 54.23 -17.65
N ALA A 9 23.79 52.93 -17.43
CA ALA A 9 24.60 52.05 -16.59
C ALA A 9 26.10 52.09 -16.97
N PRO A 10 27.02 51.85 -16.02
CA PRO A 10 28.45 51.91 -16.28
C PRO A 10 28.86 50.86 -17.30
N ARG A 11 29.64 51.30 -18.30
CA ARG A 11 30.37 50.45 -19.24
C ARG A 11 31.21 49.43 -18.46
N ARG A 12 31.12 48.15 -18.84
CA ARG A 12 32.07 47.11 -18.45
C ARG A 12 33.47 47.56 -18.84
N THR A 13 34.29 47.88 -17.85
CA THR A 13 35.74 47.89 -17.97
C THR A 13 36.18 46.43 -18.11
N ASN A 14 36.86 46.13 -19.22
CA ASN A 14 37.72 44.96 -19.32
C ASN A 14 38.89 45.20 -18.37
N ASP A 15 38.90 44.54 -17.21
CA ASP A 15 39.97 44.44 -16.20
C ASP A 15 39.38 43.48 -15.14
N GLU A 16 39.92 42.34 -14.73
CA GLU A 16 41.16 41.61 -15.00
C GLU A 16 40.72 40.14 -14.96
N VAL A 17 41.06 39.34 -15.97
CA VAL A 17 41.09 37.90 -15.77
C VAL A 17 42.27 37.68 -14.83
N GLU A 18 42.01 37.40 -13.56
CA GLU A 18 43.01 36.83 -12.66
C GLU A 18 43.50 35.54 -13.33
N ASP A 19 44.61 35.69 -14.05
CA ASP A 19 45.41 34.62 -14.59
C ASP A 19 45.97 33.88 -13.37
N TYR A 20 45.23 32.87 -12.90
CA TYR A 20 45.76 31.84 -12.02
C TYR A 20 46.87 31.16 -12.82
N THR A 21 48.06 31.74 -12.76
CA THR A 21 49.30 31.10 -13.16
C THR A 21 49.28 29.70 -12.55
N ILE A 22 49.08 28.70 -13.40
CA ILE A 22 49.16 27.30 -13.01
C ILE A 22 50.61 27.13 -12.57
N GLU A 23 50.86 27.18 -11.26
CA GLU A 23 52.15 26.83 -10.70
C GLU A 23 52.58 25.51 -11.34
N GLU A 24 53.75 25.50 -11.99
CA GLU A 24 54.27 24.32 -12.66
C GLU A 24 54.24 23.14 -11.69
N ARG A 25 53.43 22.13 -12.01
CA ARG A 25 53.24 20.95 -11.16
C ARG A 25 54.58 20.29 -10.90
N LYS A 26 55.02 20.27 -9.65
CA LYS A 26 56.29 19.71 -9.26
C LYS A 26 56.34 18.20 -9.51
N THR A 27 57.36 17.74 -10.22
CA THR A 27 57.57 16.31 -10.53
C THR A 27 58.77 15.73 -9.77
N LEU A 28 58.89 14.41 -9.73
CA LEU A 28 60.07 13.74 -9.18
C LEU A 28 61.34 14.04 -9.98
N ASP A 29 61.20 14.23 -11.29
CA ASP A 29 62.32 14.53 -12.19
C ASP A 29 62.90 15.91 -11.90
N SER A 30 62.06 16.86 -11.45
CA SER A 30 62.47 18.22 -11.10
C SER A 30 63.14 18.35 -9.71
N ILE A 31 63.29 17.25 -8.95
CA ILE A 31 63.88 17.26 -7.61
C ILE A 31 65.30 16.71 -7.67
N GLU A 32 66.33 17.51 -7.44
CA GLU A 32 67.72 17.02 -7.53
C GLU A 32 68.05 15.98 -6.43
N LYS A 33 67.89 16.35 -5.15
CA LYS A 33 68.35 15.52 -4.02
C LYS A 33 67.29 15.29 -2.96
N LYS A 34 66.65 16.36 -2.48
CA LYS A 34 65.65 16.32 -1.40
C LYS A 34 64.55 17.34 -1.66
N HIS A 35 63.35 17.03 -1.18
CA HIS A 35 62.23 17.97 -1.17
C HIS A 35 61.36 17.70 0.05
N THR A 36 60.73 18.74 0.60
CA THR A 36 59.78 18.61 1.71
C THR A 36 58.45 19.18 1.28
N ILE A 37 57.39 18.39 1.45
CA ILE A 37 56.01 18.83 1.19
C ILE A 37 55.33 18.98 2.55
N ASN A 38 54.88 20.20 2.84
CA ASN A 38 54.11 20.51 4.03
C ASN A 38 52.62 20.50 3.68
N PHE A 39 51.83 19.72 4.40
CA PHE A 39 50.39 19.67 4.18
C PHE A 39 49.68 20.64 5.12
N PRO A 40 48.58 21.28 4.68
CA PRO A 40 47.72 22.06 5.57
C PRO A 40 46.87 21.19 6.53
N LEU A 41 47.07 19.87 6.51
CA LEU A 41 46.29 18.89 7.27
C LEU A 41 46.86 18.70 8.68
N LYS A 42 46.11 19.14 9.70
CA LYS A 42 46.40 18.82 11.11
C LYS A 42 45.98 17.39 11.46
N ALA A 43 46.58 16.83 12.50
CA ALA A 43 46.24 15.50 12.99
C ALA A 43 44.73 15.28 13.26
N THR A 44 44.01 16.31 13.67
CA THR A 44 42.57 16.28 13.99
C THR A 44 41.63 16.50 12.80
N TYR A 45 42.16 16.58 11.57
CA TYR A 45 41.41 17.01 10.39
C TYR A 45 40.24 16.09 9.98
N THR A 46 40.31 14.79 10.31
CA THR A 46 39.30 13.80 9.93
C THR A 46 38.98 12.86 11.09
N SER A 47 37.78 12.28 11.07
CA SER A 47 37.32 11.29 12.07
C SER A 47 37.57 9.83 11.64
N LEU A 48 38.31 9.59 10.55
CA LEU A 48 38.66 8.25 10.10
C LEU A 48 39.45 7.47 11.16
N THR A 49 39.15 6.18 11.25
CA THR A 49 39.79 5.16 12.09
C THR A 49 40.94 4.46 11.34
N GLY A 50 41.75 3.68 12.05
CA GLY A 50 42.80 2.82 11.46
C GLY A 50 42.29 1.95 10.28
N PRO A 51 41.23 1.14 10.45
CA PRO A 51 40.64 0.37 9.35
C PRO A 51 40.19 1.22 8.16
N GLU A 52 39.49 2.34 8.40
CA GLU A 52 39.02 3.22 7.31
C GLU A 52 40.20 3.91 6.59
N SER A 53 41.28 4.23 7.31
CA SER A 53 42.49 4.77 6.71
C SER A 53 43.21 3.74 5.83
N PHE A 54 43.23 2.47 6.25
CA PHE A 54 43.79 1.38 5.44
C PHE A 54 42.94 1.13 4.18
N ARG A 55 41.61 1.19 4.29
CA ARG A 55 40.68 1.15 3.15
C ARG A 55 41.06 2.18 2.07
N GLU A 56 41.37 3.42 2.46
CA GLU A 56 41.81 4.45 1.50
C GLU A 56 43.16 4.09 0.85
N LEU A 57 44.10 3.45 1.55
CA LEU A 57 45.35 2.97 0.95
C LEU A 57 45.11 1.85 -0.05
N VAL A 58 44.26 0.87 0.29
CA VAL A 58 43.88 -0.22 -0.62
C VAL A 58 43.19 0.32 -1.86
N GLN A 59 42.35 1.34 -1.70
CA GLN A 59 41.73 1.99 -2.84
C GLN A 59 42.77 2.66 -3.75
N ASN A 60 43.72 3.42 -3.20
CA ASN A 60 44.77 4.03 -4.02
C ASN A 60 45.68 2.97 -4.68
N TRP A 61 45.92 1.85 -4.00
CA TRP A 61 46.60 0.68 -4.56
C TRP A 61 45.84 0.12 -5.77
N ARG A 62 44.55 -0.19 -5.63
CA ARG A 62 43.68 -0.67 -6.72
C ARG A 62 43.56 0.32 -7.88
N ASP A 63 43.33 1.59 -7.57
CA ASP A 63 43.19 2.66 -8.57
C ASP A 63 44.50 2.81 -9.37
N GLY A 64 45.65 2.74 -8.69
CA GLY A 64 46.96 2.80 -9.34
C GLY A 64 47.22 1.65 -10.31
N ILE A 65 46.80 0.42 -9.97
CA ILE A 65 46.88 -0.73 -10.88
C ILE A 65 45.92 -0.52 -12.06
N THR A 66 44.67 -0.13 -11.79
CA THR A 66 43.64 0.06 -12.81
C THR A 66 44.06 1.13 -13.83
N VAL A 67 44.62 2.25 -13.37
CA VAL A 67 45.12 3.32 -14.24
C VAL A 67 46.34 2.88 -15.05
N SER A 68 47.28 2.14 -14.44
CA SER A 68 48.53 1.75 -15.10
C SER A 68 48.31 0.66 -16.17
N TYR A 69 47.41 -0.28 -15.93
CA TYR A 69 47.21 -1.46 -16.78
C TYR A 69 45.88 -1.48 -17.54
N LYS A 70 44.95 -0.55 -17.24
CA LYS A 70 43.62 -0.47 -17.86
C LYS A 70 42.85 -1.80 -17.83
N THR A 71 42.91 -2.49 -16.69
CA THR A 71 42.26 -3.79 -16.46
C THR A 71 41.57 -3.82 -15.10
N GLU A 72 40.49 -4.58 -15.02
CA GLU A 72 39.98 -5.07 -13.75
C GLU A 72 40.97 -6.06 -13.11
N ILE A 73 40.98 -6.10 -11.79
CA ILE A 73 41.86 -6.97 -11.00
C ILE A 73 41.06 -8.09 -10.33
N ASP A 74 41.65 -9.29 -10.30
CA ASP A 74 41.26 -10.39 -9.43
C ASP A 74 42.28 -10.52 -8.30
N ILE A 75 41.81 -10.82 -7.08
CA ILE A 75 42.66 -10.85 -5.89
C ILE A 75 42.69 -12.27 -5.32
N VAL A 76 43.89 -12.82 -5.21
CA VAL A 76 44.14 -14.13 -4.63
C VAL A 76 44.86 -13.97 -3.30
N GLU A 77 44.33 -14.64 -2.28
CA GLU A 77 44.90 -14.65 -0.93
C GLU A 77 45.75 -15.91 -0.70
N GLU A 78 46.97 -15.72 -0.20
CA GLU A 78 47.83 -16.78 0.32
C GLU A 78 48.33 -16.42 1.72
N ARG A 79 48.51 -17.41 2.59
CA ARG A 79 48.96 -17.19 3.96
C ARG A 79 49.83 -18.32 4.49
N ASN A 80 50.75 -17.97 5.38
CA ASN A 80 51.52 -18.91 6.19
C ASN A 80 51.56 -18.43 7.66
N SER A 81 52.47 -18.95 8.47
CA SER A 81 52.58 -18.60 9.90
C SER A 81 53.04 -17.15 10.13
N THR A 82 53.82 -16.56 9.23
CA THR A 82 54.44 -15.23 9.38
C THR A 82 53.95 -14.20 8.37
N GLU A 83 53.28 -14.62 7.30
CA GLU A 83 52.87 -13.77 6.18
C GLU A 83 51.40 -14.00 5.77
N ILE A 84 50.75 -12.90 5.38
CA ILE A 84 49.44 -12.90 4.71
C ILE A 84 49.60 -12.01 3.48
N ILE A 85 49.32 -12.53 2.29
CA ILE A 85 49.45 -11.79 1.05
C ILE A 85 48.16 -11.82 0.23
N PHE A 86 47.85 -10.69 -0.38
CA PHE A 86 46.83 -10.53 -1.41
C PHE A 86 47.52 -10.12 -2.71
N LYS A 87 47.44 -10.96 -3.73
CA LYS A 87 48.07 -10.76 -5.05
C LYS A 87 47.01 -10.31 -6.06
N ALA A 88 47.27 -9.23 -6.79
CA ALA A 88 46.38 -8.73 -7.83
C ALA A 88 46.83 -9.19 -9.22
N TYR A 89 45.92 -9.81 -9.96
CA TYR A 89 46.11 -10.26 -11.33
C TYR A 89 45.12 -9.54 -12.25
N GLY A 90 45.56 -9.10 -13.42
CA GLY A 90 44.67 -8.45 -14.39
C GLY A 90 43.86 -9.48 -15.18
N ARG A 91 42.55 -9.28 -15.31
CA ARG A 91 41.67 -10.20 -16.07
C ARG A 91 42.04 -10.30 -17.55
N SER A 92 42.52 -9.22 -18.14
CA SER A 92 42.90 -9.16 -19.57
C SER A 92 44.41 -9.31 -19.81
N THR A 93 45.25 -9.13 -18.79
CA THR A 93 46.71 -9.05 -18.94
C THR A 93 47.44 -10.37 -18.64
N GLY A 94 46.73 -11.43 -18.25
CA GLY A 94 47.29 -12.76 -18.02
C GLY A 94 47.69 -13.03 -16.56
N SER A 95 48.59 -13.99 -16.34
CA SER A 95 48.96 -14.53 -15.01
C SER A 95 50.00 -13.71 -14.25
N GLU A 96 50.43 -12.56 -14.78
CA GLU A 96 51.43 -11.72 -14.12
C GLU A 96 50.80 -10.91 -12.97
N CYS A 97 51.48 -10.92 -11.82
CA CYS A 97 51.04 -10.15 -10.66
C CYS A 97 51.32 -8.65 -10.87
N LEU A 98 50.27 -7.83 -10.87
CA LEU A 98 50.33 -6.38 -11.11
C LEU A 98 50.60 -5.57 -9.84
N GLY A 99 50.29 -6.15 -8.68
CA GLY A 99 50.55 -5.57 -7.37
C GLY A 99 50.19 -6.52 -6.25
N TYR A 100 50.61 -6.22 -5.02
CA TYR A 100 50.25 -7.03 -3.86
C TYR A 100 50.12 -6.21 -2.58
N ILE A 101 49.40 -6.76 -1.61
CA ILE A 101 49.35 -6.31 -0.22
C ILE A 101 49.91 -7.44 0.64
N LEU A 102 50.96 -7.18 1.40
CA LEU A 102 51.67 -8.18 2.20
C LEU A 102 51.78 -7.73 3.66
N PHE A 103 51.20 -8.48 4.57
CA PHE A 103 51.63 -8.47 5.97
C PHE A 103 52.79 -9.45 6.14
N ARG A 104 53.85 -9.01 6.81
CA ARG A 104 54.99 -9.84 7.19
C ARG A 104 55.37 -9.55 8.63
N GLY A 105 55.35 -10.56 9.49
CA GLY A 105 55.70 -10.41 10.90
C GLY A 105 56.01 -11.72 11.61
N ASN A 106 56.94 -11.66 12.57
CA ASN A 106 57.22 -12.77 13.47
C ASN A 106 56.41 -12.56 14.76
N ASN A 107 55.92 -13.64 15.37
CA ASN A 107 55.13 -13.59 16.61
C ASN A 107 53.93 -12.62 16.54
N GLY A 108 53.27 -12.56 15.38
CA GLY A 108 52.08 -11.72 15.17
C GLY A 108 52.35 -10.21 15.06
N ARG A 109 53.61 -9.76 14.93
CA ARG A 109 53.95 -8.34 14.80
C ARG A 109 54.91 -8.09 13.65
N GLY A 110 54.65 -7.07 12.85
CA GLY A 110 55.54 -6.73 11.76
C GLY A 110 55.09 -5.53 10.92
N THR A 111 55.22 -5.66 9.61
CA THR A 111 54.98 -4.59 8.65
C THR A 111 53.92 -4.97 7.64
N VAL A 112 53.16 -3.98 7.17
CA VAL A 112 52.24 -4.11 6.04
C VAL A 112 52.83 -3.38 4.84
N GLU A 113 52.83 -4.02 3.70
CA GLU A 113 53.39 -3.51 2.46
C GLU A 113 52.32 -3.50 1.37
N LEU A 114 52.18 -2.39 0.65
CA LEU A 114 51.31 -2.28 -0.52
C LEU A 114 52.17 -1.88 -1.72
N THR A 115 52.22 -2.72 -2.74
CA THR A 115 53.09 -2.53 -3.91
C THR A 115 52.28 -2.56 -5.20
N ASN A 116 52.47 -1.55 -6.04
CA ASN A 116 52.01 -1.49 -7.43
C ASN A 116 53.20 -1.53 -8.36
N ARG A 117 53.20 -2.50 -9.29
CA ARG A 117 54.23 -2.63 -10.29
C ARG A 117 54.04 -1.63 -11.42
N ASN A 118 55.12 -1.04 -11.93
CA ASN A 118 55.10 -0.06 -13.04
C ASN A 118 54.06 1.06 -12.84
N SER A 119 54.00 1.60 -11.62
CA SER A 119 53.07 2.67 -11.24
C SER A 119 53.86 3.93 -10.89
N ARG A 120 53.22 5.09 -10.98
CA ARG A 120 53.87 6.38 -10.70
C ARG A 120 53.17 7.14 -9.58
N LEU A 121 53.94 7.69 -8.65
CA LEU A 121 53.47 8.62 -7.62
C LEU A 121 54.30 9.91 -7.70
N GLU A 122 53.68 10.98 -8.17
CA GLU A 122 54.30 12.30 -8.31
C GLU A 122 53.94 13.22 -7.14
N PRO A 123 54.78 14.21 -6.80
CA PRO A 123 54.48 15.19 -5.76
C PRO A 123 53.12 15.85 -5.94
N TYR A 124 52.78 16.24 -7.18
CA TYR A 124 51.50 16.89 -7.49
C TYR A 124 50.28 16.00 -7.27
N HIS A 125 50.42 14.67 -7.22
CA HIS A 125 49.31 13.78 -6.83
C HIS A 125 48.87 13.99 -5.37
N LEU A 126 49.69 14.68 -4.57
CA LEU A 126 49.37 15.03 -3.19
C LEU A 126 48.86 16.48 -3.05
N ASP A 127 48.72 17.24 -4.14
CA ASP A 127 48.15 18.60 -4.09
C ASP A 127 46.64 18.57 -3.79
N LEU A 128 46.10 19.67 -3.25
CA LEU A 128 44.65 19.80 -3.05
C LEU A 128 43.96 19.95 -4.40
N GLY A 129 42.90 19.17 -4.65
CA GLY A 129 42.15 19.23 -5.92
C GLY A 129 42.84 18.61 -7.15
N GLY A 130 44.04 18.04 -7.01
CA GLY A 130 44.81 17.46 -8.14
C GLY A 130 44.32 16.12 -8.69
N THR A 131 43.10 15.69 -8.37
CA THR A 131 42.57 14.37 -8.76
C THR A 131 41.67 14.45 -9.99
N THR A 132 41.85 13.53 -10.94
CA THR A 132 40.94 13.34 -12.07
C THR A 132 39.80 12.36 -11.77
N LYS A 133 39.74 11.78 -10.56
CA LYS A 133 38.75 10.74 -10.19
C LYS A 133 37.30 11.17 -10.39
N ALA A 134 36.97 12.45 -10.22
CA ALA A 134 35.62 12.95 -10.46
C ALA A 134 35.13 12.75 -11.91
N ALA A 135 36.06 12.66 -12.88
CA ALA A 135 35.74 12.43 -14.29
C ALA A 135 35.78 10.94 -14.70
N ASN A 136 36.20 10.03 -13.80
CA ASN A 136 36.31 8.61 -14.11
C ASN A 136 35.32 7.79 -13.27
N GLN A 137 34.27 7.31 -13.92
CA GLN A 137 33.21 6.52 -13.30
C GLN A 137 33.68 5.15 -12.81
N ASP A 138 34.84 4.64 -13.20
CA ASP A 138 35.37 3.35 -12.73
C ASP A 138 36.07 3.48 -11.37
N LEU A 139 36.60 4.67 -11.06
CA LEU A 139 37.29 4.94 -9.80
C LEU A 139 36.30 5.28 -8.68
N ALA A 140 36.69 5.02 -7.43
CA ALA A 140 35.84 5.38 -6.29
C ALA A 140 36.17 6.79 -5.75
N GLY A 141 35.18 7.69 -5.71
CA GLY A 141 35.23 8.98 -4.99
C GLY A 141 35.75 10.20 -5.75
N PHE A 142 35.61 11.37 -5.12
CA PHE A 142 35.57 12.66 -5.82
C PHE A 142 36.78 13.59 -5.56
N HIS A 143 37.32 13.60 -4.34
CA HIS A 143 38.18 14.72 -3.86
C HIS A 143 39.69 14.47 -3.84
N GLY A 144 40.16 13.23 -4.07
CA GLY A 144 41.61 12.94 -4.16
C GLY A 144 42.38 13.04 -2.83
N GLU A 145 41.70 13.33 -1.73
CA GLU A 145 42.33 13.52 -0.42
C GLU A 145 42.62 12.21 0.32
N GLY A 146 41.99 11.10 -0.07
CA GLY A 146 41.98 9.84 0.67
C GLY A 146 43.39 9.32 1.03
N LEU A 147 44.36 9.41 0.11
CA LEU A 147 45.74 9.01 0.37
C LEU A 147 46.36 9.83 1.51
N LYS A 148 46.19 11.16 1.49
CA LYS A 148 46.74 12.06 2.52
C LYS A 148 46.12 11.79 3.89
N LEU A 149 44.80 11.58 3.91
CA LEU A 149 44.07 11.24 5.14
C LEU A 149 44.53 9.91 5.69
N ALA A 150 44.79 8.92 4.83
CA ALA A 150 45.31 7.64 5.28
C ALA A 150 46.69 7.74 5.92
N LEU A 151 47.59 8.49 5.28
CA LEU A 151 48.93 8.76 5.78
C LEU A 151 48.91 9.54 7.09
N LEU A 152 47.94 10.44 7.26
CA LEU A 152 47.71 11.17 8.50
C LEU A 152 47.27 10.21 9.62
N VAL A 153 46.22 9.42 9.40
CA VAL A 153 45.55 8.63 10.45
C VAL A 153 46.44 7.50 10.95
N GLN A 154 47.12 6.77 10.07
CA GLN A 154 48.00 5.65 10.45
C GLN A 154 49.10 6.04 11.44
N GLN A 155 49.45 7.33 11.49
CA GLN A 155 50.51 7.87 12.33
C GLN A 155 50.02 8.48 13.66
N ARG A 156 48.71 8.55 13.91
CA ARG A 156 48.16 9.02 15.18
C ARG A 156 48.53 8.09 16.32
N GLU A 157 48.44 8.53 17.56
CA GLU A 157 48.77 7.82 18.79
C GLU A 157 47.97 6.52 18.93
N GLU A 158 46.71 6.50 18.47
CA GLU A 158 45.85 5.32 18.52
C GLU A 158 46.41 4.14 17.71
N GLN A 159 46.93 4.38 16.51
CA GLN A 159 47.55 3.34 15.65
C GLN A 159 49.08 3.27 15.87
N ASN A 160 49.71 4.43 15.97
CA ASN A 160 51.13 4.70 16.18
C ASN A 160 52.08 4.04 15.15
N HIS A 161 51.61 3.82 13.93
CA HIS A 161 52.42 3.21 12.89
C HIS A 161 53.23 4.24 12.12
N SER A 162 54.43 3.87 11.71
CA SER A 162 55.19 4.68 10.77
C SER A 162 54.79 4.32 9.34
N VAL A 163 54.74 5.32 8.46
CA VAL A 163 54.49 5.10 7.02
C VAL A 163 55.68 5.59 6.21
N ARG A 164 56.07 4.80 5.21
CA ARG A 164 57.10 5.15 4.22
C ARG A 164 56.60 4.78 2.82
N CYS A 165 57.06 5.50 1.82
CA CYS A 165 56.87 5.13 0.42
C CYS A 165 58.21 5.10 -0.33
N THR A 166 58.33 4.25 -1.34
CA THR A 166 59.35 4.34 -2.38
C THR A 166 58.67 4.41 -3.73
N ALA A 167 59.02 5.41 -4.53
CA ALA A 167 58.49 5.63 -5.87
C ALA A 167 59.43 6.52 -6.69
N GLY A 168 59.61 6.22 -7.98
CA GLY A 168 60.35 7.06 -8.93
C GLY A 168 61.81 7.35 -8.54
N GLY A 169 62.47 6.44 -7.83
CA GLY A 169 63.84 6.65 -7.37
C GLY A 169 63.97 7.36 -6.01
N PHE A 170 62.85 7.71 -5.36
CA PHE A 170 62.82 8.45 -4.09
C PHE A 170 62.33 7.60 -2.93
N GLY A 171 62.87 7.87 -1.75
CA GLY A 171 62.27 7.49 -0.47
C GLY A 171 61.46 8.64 0.10
N TRP A 172 60.23 8.36 0.48
CA TRP A 172 59.24 9.30 1.01
C TRP A 172 58.97 8.95 2.47
N CYS A 173 59.37 9.82 3.39
CA CYS A 173 59.16 9.63 4.83
C CYS A 173 58.05 10.56 5.32
N PHE A 174 56.92 9.98 5.70
CA PHE A 174 55.80 10.73 6.28
C PHE A 174 55.98 10.88 7.79
N GLY A 175 55.45 11.98 8.33
CA GLY A 175 55.50 12.31 9.75
C GLY A 175 54.64 13.51 10.11
N TYR A 176 54.77 13.97 11.36
CA TYR A 176 54.19 15.22 11.82
C TYR A 176 55.25 16.31 12.01
N THR A 177 54.84 17.57 11.81
CA THR A 177 55.61 18.73 12.25
C THR A 177 55.44 18.95 13.76
N THR A 178 56.18 19.90 14.34
CA THR A 178 55.93 20.34 15.74
C THR A 178 54.53 20.92 15.95
N GLN A 179 53.88 21.40 14.88
CA GLN A 179 52.52 21.94 14.90
C GLN A 179 51.45 20.88 14.59
N ALA A 180 51.78 19.59 14.70
CA ALA A 180 50.88 18.48 14.41
C ALA A 180 50.32 18.44 12.98
N LYS A 181 51.02 19.06 12.02
CA LYS A 181 50.65 19.01 10.59
C LYS A 181 51.34 17.84 9.90
N LEU A 182 50.68 17.19 8.95
CA LEU A 182 51.30 16.17 8.11
C LEU A 182 52.44 16.80 7.30
N VAL A 183 53.55 16.09 7.19
CA VAL A 183 54.71 16.45 6.36
C VAL A 183 55.26 15.20 5.69
N THR A 184 55.82 15.37 4.49
CA THR A 184 56.63 14.32 3.86
C THR A 184 57.98 14.84 3.40
N HIS A 185 59.01 14.03 3.62
CA HIS A 185 60.37 14.29 3.18
C HIS A 185 60.75 13.30 2.09
N LEU A 186 60.99 13.82 0.89
CA LEU A 186 61.47 13.09 -0.27
C LEU A 186 62.99 13.14 -0.29
N THR A 187 63.63 11.99 -0.48
CA THR A 187 65.09 11.88 -0.63
C THR A 187 65.43 10.93 -1.76
N ARG A 188 66.22 11.38 -2.73
CA ARG A 188 66.69 10.55 -3.85
C ARG A 188 67.55 9.40 -3.31
N LEU A 189 67.26 8.18 -3.74
CA LEU A 189 67.96 6.98 -3.28
C LEU A 189 69.24 6.77 -4.10
N SER A 190 70.38 6.60 -3.41
CA SER A 190 71.61 6.11 -4.02
C SER A 190 71.49 4.61 -4.32
N GLU A 191 72.20 4.10 -5.34
CA GLU A 191 72.09 2.70 -5.77
C GLU A 191 72.32 1.68 -4.65
N GLY A 192 73.28 1.93 -3.74
CA GLY A 192 73.54 1.06 -2.60
C GLY A 192 72.38 1.01 -1.58
N ASN A 193 71.73 2.15 -1.33
CA ASN A 193 70.55 2.22 -0.46
C ASN A 193 69.30 1.68 -1.14
N ALA A 194 69.21 1.79 -2.46
CA ALA A 194 68.14 1.21 -3.25
C ALA A 194 68.21 -0.34 -3.23
N ARG A 195 69.37 -0.93 -3.50
CA ARG A 195 69.59 -2.39 -3.47
C ARG A 195 69.26 -3.05 -2.12
N ARG A 196 69.38 -2.32 -1.01
CA ARG A 196 68.94 -2.81 0.32
C ARG A 196 67.43 -2.80 0.49
N LYS A 197 66.74 -1.87 -0.17
CA LYS A 197 65.28 -1.72 -0.10
C LYS A 197 64.56 -2.67 -1.06
N ASP A 198 65.18 -3.04 -2.17
CA ASP A 198 64.60 -3.93 -3.20
C ASP A 198 64.68 -5.42 -2.84
N LYS A 199 65.21 -5.80 -1.67
CA LYS A 199 65.33 -7.20 -1.26
C LYS A 199 64.26 -7.60 -0.27
N HIS A 200 63.54 -8.66 -0.60
CA HIS A 200 62.81 -9.46 0.38
C HIS A 200 63.67 -10.59 0.94
N PRO A 201 63.39 -11.06 2.17
CA PRO A 201 63.98 -12.29 2.70
C PRO A 201 63.72 -13.48 1.76
N GLN A 202 64.64 -14.45 1.71
CA GLN A 202 64.40 -15.72 1.01
C GLN A 202 63.20 -16.44 1.62
N GLY A 203 62.36 -17.05 0.76
CA GLY A 203 61.17 -17.80 1.20
C GLY A 203 59.91 -16.95 1.45
N THR A 204 59.89 -15.68 1.05
CA THR A 204 58.69 -14.84 1.13
C THR A 204 57.62 -15.24 0.11
N LEU A 205 56.35 -15.00 0.44
CA LEU A 205 55.20 -15.11 -0.47
C LEU A 205 55.11 -13.97 -1.50
N ALA A 206 55.95 -12.92 -1.39
CA ALA A 206 55.95 -11.80 -2.32
C ALA A 206 56.22 -12.27 -3.76
N PRO A 207 55.36 -11.91 -4.74
CA PRO A 207 55.43 -12.43 -6.10
C PRO A 207 56.57 -11.84 -6.93
N PHE A 208 57.09 -10.67 -6.55
CA PHE A 208 58.22 -10.01 -7.21
C PHE A 208 58.97 -9.11 -6.22
N TYR A 209 60.20 -8.73 -6.60
CA TYR A 209 60.99 -7.73 -5.89
C TYR A 209 60.61 -6.33 -6.39
N PRO A 210 60.12 -5.42 -5.51
CA PRO A 210 59.77 -4.06 -5.92
C PRO A 210 60.98 -3.32 -6.47
N ASN A 211 60.84 -2.73 -7.65
CA ASN A 211 61.84 -1.85 -8.23
C ASN A 211 61.57 -0.41 -7.80
N TYR A 212 62.45 0.15 -6.96
CA TYR A 212 62.31 1.53 -6.45
C TYR A 212 62.18 2.63 -7.52
N LYS A 213 62.57 2.39 -8.78
CA LYS A 213 62.44 3.35 -9.89
C LYS A 213 61.07 3.29 -10.56
N THR A 214 60.53 2.10 -10.77
CA THR A 214 59.33 1.88 -11.59
C THR A 214 58.08 1.57 -10.77
N ASP A 215 58.24 1.11 -9.54
CA ASP A 215 57.13 0.64 -8.71
C ASP A 215 56.81 1.67 -7.61
N VAL A 216 55.55 1.65 -7.15
CA VAL A 216 55.11 2.39 -5.97
C VAL A 216 54.94 1.40 -4.83
N ARG A 217 55.67 1.59 -3.73
CA ARG A 217 55.63 0.71 -2.56
C ARG A 217 55.44 1.51 -1.29
N PHE A 218 54.35 1.25 -0.58
CA PHE A 218 54.10 1.74 0.77
C PHE A 218 54.49 0.67 1.81
N VAL A 219 55.13 1.08 2.91
CA VAL A 219 55.44 0.23 4.06
C VAL A 219 54.94 0.89 5.33
N ILE A 220 54.16 0.14 6.11
CA ILE A 220 53.51 0.56 7.35
C ILE A 220 54.04 -0.30 8.51
N GLY A 221 54.30 0.32 9.66
CA GLY A 221 54.66 -0.40 10.90
C GLY A 221 56.14 -0.56 11.17
N GLU A 222 57.01 0.14 10.46
CA GLU A 222 58.44 0.07 10.79
C GLU A 222 58.73 0.79 12.10
N ILE A 223 59.50 0.15 12.97
CA ILE A 223 59.87 0.68 14.28
C ILE A 223 60.97 1.74 14.10
N LYS A 224 60.60 3.01 14.19
CA LYS A 224 61.51 4.16 14.09
C LYS A 224 61.07 5.30 15.01
N LYS A 225 61.95 6.27 15.24
CA LYS A 225 61.60 7.51 15.96
C LYS A 225 61.01 8.53 14.98
N ALA A 226 59.86 9.11 15.31
CA ALA A 226 59.21 10.16 14.53
C ALA A 226 58.31 11.01 15.43
N LYS A 227 57.89 12.19 14.97
CA LYS A 227 56.94 13.04 15.70
C LYS A 227 55.53 12.47 15.65
N ASN A 228 54.78 12.53 16.76
CA ASN A 228 53.35 12.21 16.88
C ASN A 228 52.46 13.44 16.60
N GLU A 229 51.16 13.30 16.75
CA GLU A 229 50.16 14.38 16.61
C GLU A 229 50.26 15.50 17.65
N ARG A 230 51.13 15.37 18.66
CA ARG A 230 51.43 16.44 19.63
C ARG A 230 52.74 17.14 19.30
N GLY A 231 53.42 16.71 18.22
CA GLY A 231 54.74 17.20 17.83
C GLY A 231 55.90 16.58 18.60
N GLU A 232 55.63 15.62 19.48
CA GLU A 232 56.59 14.94 20.35
C GLU A 232 57.25 13.76 19.64
N THR A 233 58.54 13.53 19.90
CA THR A 233 59.25 12.39 19.31
C THR A 233 58.90 11.10 20.04
N VAL A 234 58.21 10.19 19.35
CA VAL A 234 57.81 8.88 19.87
C VAL A 234 58.45 7.73 19.08
N ARG A 235 58.51 6.56 19.70
CA ARG A 235 58.85 5.30 19.01
C ARG A 235 57.59 4.73 18.37
N ARG A 236 57.63 4.53 17.06
CA ARG A 236 56.54 3.93 16.28
C ARG A 236 56.41 2.43 16.53
N SER A 237 55.20 1.91 16.40
CA SER A 237 54.85 0.51 16.64
C SER A 237 54.83 -0.31 15.35
N ALA A 238 55.14 -1.61 15.50
CA ALA A 238 54.84 -2.61 14.49
C ALA A 238 53.33 -2.88 14.41
N VAL A 239 52.83 -3.20 13.22
CA VAL A 239 51.44 -3.60 13.00
C VAL A 239 51.24 -4.98 13.60
N LYS A 240 50.17 -5.15 14.38
CA LYS A 240 49.77 -6.48 14.87
C LYS A 240 49.01 -7.23 13.78
N ARG A 241 49.14 -8.56 13.75
CA ARG A 241 48.43 -9.40 12.77
C ARG A 241 46.92 -9.23 12.87
N GLU A 242 46.38 -9.21 14.08
CA GLU A 242 44.94 -9.09 14.34
C GLU A 242 44.41 -7.72 13.90
N GLU A 243 45.25 -6.70 14.03
CA GLU A 243 44.96 -5.34 13.58
C GLU A 243 44.91 -5.27 12.05
N PHE A 244 45.90 -5.86 11.36
CA PHE A 244 45.88 -5.95 9.89
C PHE A 244 44.67 -6.75 9.36
N GLU A 245 44.34 -7.88 9.99
CA GLU A 245 43.16 -8.67 9.63
C GLU A 245 41.86 -7.87 9.85
N SER A 246 41.77 -7.09 10.93
CA SER A 246 40.67 -6.15 11.16
C SER A 246 40.56 -5.10 10.06
N TRP A 247 41.69 -4.53 9.62
CA TRP A 247 41.71 -3.57 8.51
C TRP A 247 41.19 -4.18 7.21
N CYS A 248 41.53 -5.43 6.92
CA CYS A 248 41.08 -6.14 5.71
C CYS A 248 39.54 -6.32 5.66
N THR A 249 38.85 -6.29 6.80
CA THR A 249 37.37 -6.39 6.84
C THR A 249 36.64 -5.20 6.18
N THR A 250 37.36 -4.11 5.91
CA THR A 250 36.81 -2.91 5.25
C THR A 250 36.78 -2.99 3.73
N VAL A 251 37.35 -4.05 3.13
CA VAL A 251 37.39 -4.23 1.67
C VAL A 251 36.90 -5.64 1.32
N LEU A 252 35.82 -5.75 0.54
CA LEU A 252 35.21 -7.05 0.20
C LEU A 252 36.17 -7.96 -0.56
N ALA A 253 36.98 -7.41 -1.47
CA ALA A 253 37.93 -8.20 -2.26
C ALA A 253 39.10 -8.78 -1.45
N LEU A 254 39.28 -8.34 -0.20
CA LEU A 254 40.26 -8.92 0.74
C LEU A 254 39.62 -9.94 1.70
N GLN A 255 38.35 -10.28 1.49
CA GLN A 255 37.57 -11.19 2.32
C GLN A 255 37.16 -12.42 1.53
N LYS A 256 37.15 -13.57 2.20
CA LYS A 256 36.62 -14.81 1.62
C LYS A 256 35.10 -14.81 1.74
N LEU A 257 34.43 -14.61 0.61
CA LEU A 257 32.98 -14.74 0.47
C LEU A 257 32.65 -16.06 -0.22
N ASP A 258 31.64 -16.76 0.27
CA ASP A 258 31.04 -17.86 -0.49
C ASP A 258 30.32 -17.28 -1.72
N LYS A 259 30.60 -17.82 -2.92
CA LYS A 259 29.95 -17.37 -4.15
C LYS A 259 28.44 -17.55 -4.10
N ASN A 260 27.95 -18.53 -3.33
CA ASN A 260 26.51 -18.77 -3.18
C ASN A 260 25.83 -17.76 -2.25
N SER A 261 26.59 -17.06 -1.40
CA SER A 261 26.08 -16.06 -0.46
C SER A 261 26.08 -14.65 -1.05
N VAL A 262 26.49 -14.47 -2.30
CA VAL A 262 26.48 -13.19 -3.02
C VAL A 262 25.64 -13.30 -4.27
N LEU A 263 24.65 -12.43 -4.39
CA LEU A 263 23.89 -12.27 -5.63
C LEU A 263 24.28 -10.95 -6.29
N LYS A 264 24.96 -11.06 -7.43
CA LYS A 264 25.41 -9.92 -8.22
C LYS A 264 24.34 -9.51 -9.22
N THR A 265 24.10 -8.21 -9.34
CA THR A 265 23.19 -7.61 -10.34
C THR A 265 23.90 -6.43 -11.02
N LYS A 266 23.31 -5.88 -12.08
CA LYS A 266 23.84 -4.66 -12.72
C LYS A 266 23.85 -3.40 -11.85
N TYR A 267 23.11 -3.39 -10.73
CA TYR A 267 23.04 -2.23 -9.83
C TYR A 267 23.92 -2.38 -8.59
N GLY A 268 24.45 -3.57 -8.35
CA GLY A 268 25.16 -3.93 -7.13
C GLY A 268 24.85 -5.35 -6.70
N GLU A 269 25.20 -5.67 -5.46
CA GLU A 269 25.19 -7.04 -4.94
C GLU A 269 24.43 -7.13 -3.61
N ILE A 270 23.66 -8.20 -3.44
CA ILE A 270 23.10 -8.61 -2.15
C ILE A 270 24.05 -9.63 -1.52
N ILE A 271 24.52 -9.35 -0.31
CA ILE A 271 25.42 -10.22 0.45
C ILE A 271 24.62 -10.85 1.59
N MET A 272 24.26 -12.12 1.39
CA MET A 272 23.45 -12.93 2.30
C MET A 272 24.28 -13.61 3.41
N ASP A 273 25.62 -13.55 3.34
CA ASP A 273 26.48 -14.04 4.40
C ASP A 273 26.18 -13.31 5.73
N PRO A 274 25.83 -14.02 6.81
CA PRO A 274 25.52 -13.42 8.11
C PRO A 274 26.59 -12.45 8.65
N LYS A 275 27.87 -12.63 8.28
CA LYS A 275 28.97 -11.74 8.69
C LYS A 275 28.86 -10.33 8.11
N HIS A 276 28.14 -10.18 7.01
CA HIS A 276 27.97 -8.92 6.29
C HIS A 276 26.60 -8.28 6.50
N LYS A 277 25.71 -8.94 7.27
CA LYS A 277 24.42 -8.37 7.66
C LYS A 277 24.58 -6.96 8.21
N GLY A 278 23.76 -6.01 7.73
CA GLY A 278 23.82 -4.64 8.22
C GLY A 278 25.01 -3.83 7.68
N SER A 279 25.72 -4.30 6.65
CA SER A 279 26.88 -3.61 6.11
C SER A 279 26.58 -3.02 4.73
N LEU A 280 26.97 -1.75 4.53
CA LEU A 280 26.88 -1.06 3.25
C LEU A 280 28.28 -0.87 2.67
N TYR A 281 28.43 -1.23 1.41
CA TYR A 281 29.65 -1.10 0.62
C TYR A 281 29.36 -0.31 -0.65
N LEU A 282 30.37 0.40 -1.16
CA LEU A 282 30.36 1.00 -2.49
C LEU A 282 31.60 0.54 -3.23
N LYS A 283 31.42 -0.11 -4.38
CA LYS A 283 32.51 -0.68 -5.20
C LYS A 283 33.45 -1.60 -4.40
N GLY A 284 32.89 -2.33 -3.45
CA GLY A 284 33.60 -3.25 -2.56
C GLY A 284 34.28 -2.60 -1.35
N LEU A 285 34.13 -1.29 -1.14
CA LEU A 285 34.70 -0.56 0.00
C LEU A 285 33.63 -0.34 1.07
N LEU A 286 33.90 -0.74 2.32
CA LEU A 286 32.97 -0.59 3.42
C LEU A 286 32.73 0.88 3.71
N MET A 287 31.46 1.29 3.63
CA MET A 287 31.02 2.61 4.02
C MET A 287 30.69 2.63 5.52
N ARG A 288 29.81 1.71 5.93
CA ARG A 288 29.35 1.62 7.32
C ARG A 288 28.81 0.22 7.62
N ARG A 289 28.95 -0.19 8.89
CA ARG A 289 28.34 -1.40 9.44
C ARG A 289 27.42 -1.03 10.58
N SER A 290 26.26 -1.66 10.65
CA SER A 290 25.33 -1.54 11.76
C SER A 290 25.99 -2.06 13.04
N THR A 291 25.87 -1.29 14.11
CA THR A 291 26.25 -1.68 15.48
C THR A 291 24.97 -1.88 16.31
N ARG A 292 25.12 -2.31 17.57
CA ARG A 292 23.97 -2.44 18.49
C ARG A 292 23.24 -1.11 18.73
N SER A 293 23.94 0.01 18.61
CA SER A 293 23.40 1.34 18.92
C SER A 293 23.12 2.18 17.68
N CYS A 294 23.50 1.74 16.49
CA CYS A 294 23.40 2.57 15.29
C CYS A 294 23.30 1.73 14.01
N SER A 295 22.33 2.05 13.15
CA SER A 295 22.24 1.41 11.84
C SER A 295 23.27 1.98 10.85
N ALA A 296 23.71 1.13 9.91
CA ALA A 296 24.42 1.58 8.72
C ALA A 296 23.53 2.40 7.77
N SER A 297 22.24 2.07 7.71
CA SER A 297 21.28 2.78 6.84
C SER A 297 21.06 4.21 7.31
N MET A 298 21.03 5.15 6.36
CA MET A 298 20.68 6.54 6.64
C MET A 298 19.25 6.72 7.18
N THR A 299 18.37 5.74 6.95
CA THR A 299 17.01 5.74 7.51
C THR A 299 16.97 5.46 9.02
N GLY A 300 18.08 5.02 9.61
CA GLY A 300 18.17 4.54 10.98
C GLY A 300 17.60 3.13 11.20
N LYS A 301 16.93 2.54 10.20
CA LYS A 301 16.35 1.19 10.26
C LYS A 301 17.40 0.10 10.01
N LEU A 302 17.17 -1.11 10.52
CA LEU A 302 18.09 -2.23 10.31
C LEU A 302 18.05 -2.71 8.85
N LEU A 303 19.15 -3.28 8.36
CA LEU A 303 19.22 -3.94 7.06
C LEU A 303 19.27 -5.46 7.27
N LYS A 304 18.50 -6.20 6.48
CA LYS A 304 18.42 -7.66 6.57
C LYS A 304 19.71 -8.32 6.10
N TYR A 305 20.29 -7.77 5.04
CA TYR A 305 21.49 -8.26 4.37
C TYR A 305 22.59 -7.19 4.30
N GLY A 306 23.75 -7.57 3.76
CA GLY A 306 24.74 -6.61 3.30
C GLY A 306 24.48 -6.18 1.86
N TYR A 307 24.84 -4.95 1.52
CA TYR A 307 24.65 -4.42 0.16
C TYR A 307 25.94 -3.80 -0.35
N ASN A 308 26.35 -4.16 -1.56
CA ASN A 308 27.46 -3.52 -2.27
C ASN A 308 26.93 -2.79 -3.49
N PHE A 309 26.98 -1.46 -3.46
CA PHE A 309 26.50 -0.63 -4.56
C PHE A 309 27.55 -0.55 -5.67
N GLU A 310 27.10 -0.66 -6.92
CA GLU A 310 27.96 -0.41 -8.08
C GLU A 310 28.25 1.09 -8.26
N ASN A 311 27.21 1.90 -8.03
CA ASN A 311 27.22 3.35 -8.21
C ASN A 311 26.69 4.07 -6.96
N GLY A 312 27.14 5.31 -6.75
CA GLY A 312 26.63 6.16 -5.68
C GLY A 312 27.55 7.35 -5.40
N THR A 313 26.95 8.44 -4.95
CA THR A 313 27.71 9.58 -4.42
C THR A 313 27.92 9.41 -2.92
N THR A 314 29.13 9.67 -2.43
CA THR A 314 29.41 9.56 -0.99
C THR A 314 29.72 10.92 -0.39
N ASN A 315 29.46 11.07 0.90
CA ASN A 315 30.02 12.17 1.66
C ASN A 315 31.57 12.10 1.71
N ARG A 316 32.19 13.17 2.22
CA ARG A 316 33.64 13.32 2.29
C ARG A 316 34.38 12.12 2.92
N ASP A 317 33.85 11.60 4.02
CA ASP A 317 34.45 10.49 4.78
C ASP A 317 34.02 9.10 4.26
N ARG A 318 33.23 9.05 3.17
CA ARG A 318 32.67 7.84 2.54
C ARG A 318 31.85 6.95 3.48
N ARG A 319 31.14 7.55 4.44
CA ARG A 319 30.37 6.83 5.45
C ARG A 319 28.91 6.61 5.07
N THR A 320 28.38 7.43 4.17
CA THR A 320 26.99 7.37 3.72
C THR A 320 26.89 7.72 2.24
N LEU A 321 25.79 7.29 1.61
CA LEU A 321 25.39 7.80 0.30
C LEU A 321 24.94 9.28 0.42
N GLY A 322 24.61 9.90 -0.71
CA GLY A 322 24.19 11.30 -0.76
C GLY A 322 22.89 11.57 0.01
N SER A 323 21.97 10.60 0.02
CA SER A 323 20.73 10.67 0.81
C SER A 323 20.14 9.28 1.14
N ALA A 324 19.22 9.24 2.12
CA ALA A 324 18.46 8.04 2.44
C ALA A 324 17.58 7.57 1.26
N GLU A 325 17.16 8.50 0.42
CA GLU A 325 16.36 8.21 -0.78
C GLU A 325 17.21 7.57 -1.89
N GLU A 326 18.45 8.06 -2.09
CA GLU A 326 19.43 7.43 -2.99
C GLU A 326 19.75 6.00 -2.52
N GLU A 327 19.98 5.82 -1.22
CA GLU A 327 20.23 4.51 -0.61
C GLU A 327 19.07 3.54 -0.83
N GLY A 328 17.84 3.95 -0.48
CA GLY A 328 16.67 3.10 -0.62
C GLY A 328 16.35 2.74 -2.08
N ARG A 329 16.55 3.68 -3.02
CA ARG A 329 16.42 3.41 -4.46
C ARG A 329 17.45 2.39 -4.94
N ALA A 330 18.70 2.53 -4.52
CA ALA A 330 19.77 1.61 -4.91
C ALA A 330 19.48 0.19 -4.38
N ILE A 331 19.09 0.06 -3.11
CA ILE A 331 18.70 -1.22 -2.51
C ILE A 331 17.54 -1.85 -3.27
N LEU A 332 16.48 -1.08 -3.56
CA LEU A 332 15.33 -1.60 -4.27
C LEU A 332 15.67 -1.96 -5.72
N ALA A 333 16.50 -1.18 -6.41
CA ALA A 333 16.97 -1.51 -7.76
C ALA A 333 17.75 -2.84 -7.79
N ILE A 334 18.60 -3.09 -6.79
CA ILE A 334 19.30 -4.37 -6.62
C ILE A 334 18.29 -5.51 -6.44
N TRP A 335 17.31 -5.38 -5.54
CA TRP A 335 16.27 -6.40 -5.32
C TRP A 335 15.42 -6.70 -6.55
N GLN A 336 15.08 -5.68 -7.33
CA GLN A 336 14.29 -5.86 -8.55
C GLN A 336 15.06 -6.61 -9.62
N ALA A 337 16.34 -6.27 -9.81
CA ALA A 337 17.22 -7.02 -10.71
C ALA A 337 17.47 -8.45 -10.20
N ALA A 338 17.65 -8.60 -8.89
CA ALA A 338 17.81 -9.89 -8.23
C ALA A 338 16.63 -10.84 -8.50
N LEU A 339 15.39 -10.34 -8.47
CA LEU A 339 14.20 -11.14 -8.77
C LEU A 339 14.03 -11.47 -10.26
N VAL A 340 14.74 -10.79 -11.15
CA VAL A 340 14.83 -11.20 -12.56
C VAL A 340 15.79 -12.38 -12.69
N GLU A 341 16.94 -12.31 -12.04
CA GLU A 341 17.98 -13.36 -12.13
C GLU A 341 17.65 -14.60 -11.30
N ARG A 342 17.06 -14.42 -10.12
CA ARG A 342 16.72 -15.50 -9.17
C ARG A 342 15.29 -15.30 -8.61
N PRO A 343 14.24 -15.67 -9.38
CA PRO A 343 12.84 -15.50 -8.96
C PRO A 343 12.46 -16.19 -7.64
N SER A 344 13.19 -17.23 -7.23
CA SER A 344 12.94 -17.95 -5.97
C SER A 344 13.09 -17.08 -4.71
N LEU A 345 13.77 -15.93 -4.81
CA LEU A 345 13.93 -14.97 -3.71
C LEU A 345 12.69 -14.12 -3.42
N VAL A 346 11.61 -14.28 -4.21
CA VAL A 346 10.37 -13.50 -4.00
C VAL A 346 9.79 -13.67 -2.60
N GLY A 347 9.92 -14.87 -2.02
CA GLY A 347 9.49 -15.13 -0.65
C GLY A 347 10.32 -14.35 0.36
N GLU A 348 11.65 -14.32 0.21
CA GLU A 348 12.52 -13.54 1.10
C GLU A 348 12.22 -12.04 1.04
N LEU A 349 12.02 -11.49 -0.16
CA LEU A 349 11.63 -10.09 -0.28
C LEU A 349 10.25 -9.86 0.35
N SER A 350 9.27 -10.72 0.08
CA SER A 350 7.93 -10.64 0.68
C SER A 350 8.00 -10.63 2.21
N ASP A 351 8.83 -11.48 2.82
CA ASP A 351 9.03 -11.53 4.27
C ASP A 351 9.67 -10.24 4.82
N ILE A 352 10.64 -9.66 4.10
CA ILE A 352 11.24 -8.37 4.45
C ILE A 352 10.20 -7.25 4.39
N LEU A 353 9.40 -7.19 3.32
CA LEU A 353 8.37 -6.17 3.12
C LEU A 353 7.23 -6.28 4.13
N ASN A 354 6.93 -7.51 4.58
CA ASN A 354 5.86 -7.77 5.53
C ASN A 354 6.30 -7.80 7.01
N SER A 355 7.55 -7.44 7.31
CA SER A 355 8.09 -7.43 8.68
C SER A 355 7.72 -6.13 9.40
N SER A 356 6.99 -6.24 10.52
CA SER A 356 6.69 -5.11 11.41
C SER A 356 7.76 -4.87 12.48
N ASP A 357 8.48 -5.92 12.89
CA ASP A 357 9.56 -5.84 13.88
C ASP A 357 10.72 -6.83 13.56
N PRO A 358 11.91 -6.33 13.19
CA PRO A 358 12.21 -4.93 12.93
C PRO A 358 11.59 -4.47 11.60
N GLN A 359 11.31 -3.16 11.50
CA GLN A 359 11.12 -2.55 10.19
C GLN A 359 12.46 -2.47 9.46
N TRP A 360 12.54 -3.12 8.31
CA TRP A 360 13.75 -3.16 7.49
C TRP A 360 13.89 -1.87 6.65
N ALA A 361 15.14 -1.44 6.45
CA ALA A 361 15.46 -0.29 5.61
C ALA A 361 15.10 -0.53 4.13
N GLU A 362 15.08 -1.80 3.70
CA GLU A 362 14.64 -2.28 2.39
C GLU A 362 13.22 -1.81 2.02
N VAL A 363 12.36 -1.52 3.00
CA VAL A 363 10.97 -1.08 2.78
C VAL A 363 10.88 0.42 2.42
N SER A 364 11.94 1.20 2.66
CA SER A 364 11.92 2.67 2.64
C SER A 364 11.42 3.31 1.33
N MET A 365 11.67 2.68 0.18
CA MET A 365 11.32 3.22 -1.15
C MET A 365 10.25 2.41 -1.88
N LEU A 366 9.55 1.51 -1.17
CA LEU A 366 8.61 0.57 -1.79
C LEU A 366 7.51 1.27 -2.61
N ARG A 367 6.86 2.30 -2.05
CA ARG A 367 5.73 3.01 -2.70
C ARG A 367 6.12 3.78 -3.97
N VAL A 368 7.37 4.22 -4.07
CA VAL A 368 7.82 5.14 -5.15
C VAL A 368 8.65 4.41 -6.19
N GLY A 369 9.41 3.37 -5.78
CA GLY A 369 10.41 2.74 -6.63
C GLY A 369 10.10 1.33 -7.09
N LEU A 370 9.02 0.69 -6.61
CA LEU A 370 8.68 -0.67 -7.01
C LEU A 370 8.13 -0.69 -8.43
N LEU A 371 8.74 -1.47 -9.32
CA LEU A 371 8.36 -1.64 -10.71
C LEU A 371 7.16 -2.59 -10.85
N PRO A 372 6.28 -2.38 -11.85
CA PRO A 372 5.08 -3.20 -12.05
C PRO A 372 5.37 -4.71 -12.11
N GLY A 373 6.38 -5.13 -12.89
CA GLY A 373 6.74 -6.55 -13.00
C GLY A 373 7.26 -7.19 -11.71
N THR A 374 7.80 -6.39 -10.77
CA THR A 374 8.18 -6.88 -9.44
C THR A 374 6.95 -6.98 -8.53
N ALA A 375 6.05 -5.99 -8.61
CA ALA A 375 4.78 -6.00 -7.90
C ALA A 375 3.93 -7.23 -8.30
N ASP A 376 3.88 -7.55 -9.60
CA ASP A 376 3.20 -8.76 -10.11
C ASP A 376 3.78 -10.04 -9.51
N LYS A 377 5.11 -10.18 -9.46
CA LYS A 377 5.77 -11.35 -8.86
C LYS A 377 5.43 -11.49 -7.37
N LEU A 378 5.46 -10.38 -6.63
CA LEU A 378 5.10 -10.35 -5.22
C LEU A 378 3.62 -10.70 -5.01
N ALA A 379 2.73 -10.15 -5.82
CA ALA A 379 1.31 -10.46 -5.77
C ALA A 379 1.04 -11.93 -6.13
N GLN A 380 1.69 -12.47 -7.17
CA GLN A 380 1.60 -13.88 -7.53
C GLN A 380 2.10 -14.79 -6.40
N HIS A 381 3.22 -14.44 -5.75
CA HIS A 381 3.72 -15.18 -4.61
C HIS A 381 2.69 -15.26 -3.48
N LEU A 382 2.11 -14.12 -3.08
CA LEU A 382 1.07 -14.07 -2.05
C LEU A 382 -0.21 -14.83 -2.48
N LEU A 383 -0.72 -14.52 -3.67
CA LEU A 383 -2.03 -15.01 -4.16
C LEU A 383 -2.01 -16.45 -4.70
N SER A 384 -0.83 -17.06 -4.84
CA SER A 384 -0.68 -18.47 -5.23
C SER A 384 -1.34 -19.41 -4.23
N ASP A 385 -1.33 -19.05 -2.94
CA ASP A 385 -2.00 -19.80 -1.89
C ASP A 385 -3.47 -19.37 -1.77
N THR A 386 -4.35 -20.12 -2.43
CA THR A 386 -5.79 -19.82 -2.42
C THR A 386 -6.46 -20.03 -1.06
N SER A 387 -5.79 -20.65 -0.09
CA SER A 387 -6.30 -20.79 1.28
C SER A 387 -6.16 -19.50 2.08
N LYS A 388 -5.29 -18.58 1.64
CA LYS A 388 -5.01 -17.32 2.33
C LYS A 388 -5.86 -16.17 1.81
N TRP A 389 -6.12 -15.23 2.70
CA TRP A 389 -6.71 -13.93 2.41
C TRP A 389 -5.82 -12.85 3.02
N TYR A 390 -5.22 -12.02 2.18
CA TYR A 390 -4.39 -10.92 2.63
C TYR A 390 -5.24 -9.68 2.86
N TYR A 391 -4.95 -8.93 3.92
CA TYR A 391 -5.65 -7.68 4.25
C TYR A 391 -4.69 -6.68 4.92
N SER A 392 -5.03 -5.40 4.96
CA SER A 392 -4.28 -4.39 5.74
C SER A 392 -4.95 -4.06 7.07
N PRO A 393 -4.21 -3.51 8.05
CA PRO A 393 -4.81 -2.95 9.27
C PRO A 393 -5.96 -1.99 8.98
N ARG A 394 -5.80 -1.12 7.95
CA ARG A 394 -6.84 -0.17 7.53
C ARG A 394 -8.09 -0.86 7.00
N GLU A 395 -7.95 -1.89 6.16
CA GLU A 395 -9.11 -2.64 5.66
C GLU A 395 -9.88 -3.29 6.82
N ARG A 396 -9.18 -3.77 7.85
CA ARG A 396 -9.80 -4.33 9.05
C ARG A 396 -10.54 -3.28 9.87
N GLU A 397 -9.97 -2.09 10.02
CA GLU A 397 -10.62 -0.96 10.70
C GLU A 397 -11.87 -0.49 9.95
N GLU A 398 -11.81 -0.41 8.62
CA GLU A 398 -12.94 -0.04 7.75
C GLU A 398 -14.04 -1.12 7.71
N ASN A 399 -13.69 -2.38 7.99
CA ASN A 399 -14.61 -3.51 7.95
C ASN A 399 -14.54 -4.30 9.28
N PRO A 400 -15.25 -3.88 10.34
CA PRO A 400 -15.25 -4.58 11.64
C PRO A 400 -15.67 -6.06 11.58
N GLY A 401 -16.38 -6.47 10.52
CA GLY A 401 -16.74 -7.86 10.25
C GLY A 401 -15.77 -8.63 9.36
N LEU A 402 -14.59 -8.09 9.03
CA LEU A 402 -13.65 -8.66 8.06
C LEU A 402 -13.31 -10.11 8.37
N ASP A 403 -13.07 -10.46 9.63
CA ASP A 403 -12.73 -11.84 10.03
C ASP A 403 -13.90 -12.81 9.72
N THR A 404 -15.15 -12.37 9.91
CA THR A 404 -16.34 -13.14 9.53
C THR A 404 -16.45 -13.28 8.02
N ILE A 405 -16.09 -12.23 7.26
CA ILE A 405 -16.06 -12.28 5.80
C ILE A 405 -15.02 -13.30 5.34
N ILE A 406 -13.79 -13.22 5.84
CA ILE A 406 -12.69 -14.14 5.49
C ILE A 406 -13.08 -15.58 5.83
N ALA A 407 -13.65 -15.82 7.01
CA ALA A 407 -14.15 -17.13 7.42
C ALA A 407 -15.26 -17.64 6.48
N SER A 408 -16.23 -16.79 6.11
CA SER A 408 -17.29 -17.14 5.15
C SER A 408 -16.76 -17.49 3.75
N LEU A 409 -15.58 -16.96 3.40
CA LEU A 409 -14.88 -17.28 2.16
C LEU A 409 -14.11 -18.62 2.25
N GLY A 410 -14.04 -19.25 3.43
CA GLY A 410 -13.29 -20.47 3.67
C GLY A 410 -11.78 -20.26 3.60
N ARG A 411 -11.30 -19.09 4.05
CA ARG A 411 -9.89 -18.69 3.98
C ARG A 411 -9.36 -18.31 5.36
N GLN A 412 -8.03 -18.28 5.47
CA GLN A 412 -7.32 -17.77 6.64
C GLN A 412 -6.83 -16.35 6.37
N GLY A 413 -7.06 -15.43 7.31
CA GLY A 413 -6.61 -14.04 7.22
C GLY A 413 -5.12 -13.89 7.50
N PHE A 414 -4.41 -13.14 6.67
CA PHE A 414 -3.01 -12.77 6.85
C PHE A 414 -2.85 -11.26 6.69
N GLN A 415 -2.40 -10.60 7.74
CA GLN A 415 -2.20 -9.16 7.73
C GLN A 415 -0.92 -8.79 6.97
N LEU A 416 -1.03 -7.85 6.04
CA LEU A 416 0.12 -7.18 5.42
C LEU A 416 0.45 -5.86 6.12
N THR A 417 1.71 -5.45 6.09
CA THR A 417 2.11 -4.09 6.48
C THR A 417 1.41 -3.05 5.59
N VAL A 418 1.18 -1.85 6.12
CA VAL A 418 0.46 -0.79 5.40
C VAL A 418 1.20 -0.40 4.12
N GLU A 419 2.52 -0.27 4.18
CA GLU A 419 3.36 0.07 3.04
C GLU A 419 3.30 -1.00 1.95
N TYR A 420 3.32 -2.28 2.32
CA TYR A 420 3.25 -3.37 1.36
C TYR A 420 1.88 -3.47 0.71
N TRP A 421 0.81 -3.39 1.50
CA TRP A 421 -0.56 -3.35 1.00
C TRP A 421 -0.80 -2.17 0.06
N ASP A 422 -0.48 -0.95 0.49
CA ASP A 422 -0.73 0.27 -0.29
C ASP A 422 0.03 0.23 -1.63
N THR A 423 1.23 -0.37 -1.65
CA THR A 423 2.01 -0.52 -2.88
C THR A 423 1.33 -1.49 -3.84
N LEU A 424 0.92 -2.69 -3.39
CA LEU A 424 0.20 -3.63 -4.25
C LEU A 424 -1.16 -3.08 -4.69
N ALA A 425 -1.83 -2.32 -3.82
CA ALA A 425 -3.10 -1.67 -4.13
C ALA A 425 -2.96 -0.61 -5.23
N SER A 426 -1.85 0.14 -5.27
CA SER A 426 -1.60 1.11 -6.36
C SER A 426 -1.44 0.47 -7.74
N TYR A 427 -1.26 -0.85 -7.80
CA TYR A 427 -1.21 -1.64 -9.03
C TYR A 427 -2.48 -2.47 -9.27
N ASP A 428 -3.55 -2.26 -8.49
CA ASP A 428 -4.79 -3.06 -8.54
C ASP A 428 -4.57 -4.57 -8.31
N LEU A 429 -3.50 -4.93 -7.58
CA LEU A 429 -3.10 -6.34 -7.35
C LEU A 429 -3.66 -6.97 -6.07
N VAL A 430 -4.33 -6.18 -5.22
CA VAL A 430 -4.93 -6.69 -3.97
C VAL A 430 -6.41 -7.04 -4.15
N ARG A 431 -6.87 -8.06 -3.43
CA ARG A 431 -8.29 -8.43 -3.38
C ARG A 431 -8.93 -7.81 -2.15
N THR A 432 -9.93 -6.96 -2.33
CA THR A 432 -10.69 -6.37 -1.22
C THR A 432 -11.84 -7.28 -0.79
N ALA A 433 -12.22 -7.22 0.49
CA ALA A 433 -13.31 -8.04 1.04
C ALA A 433 -14.62 -7.82 0.26
N LYS A 434 -14.91 -6.56 -0.07
CA LYS A 434 -16.05 -6.15 -0.90
C LYS A 434 -16.00 -6.80 -2.30
N GLY A 435 -14.83 -6.83 -2.93
CA GLY A 435 -14.63 -7.47 -4.23
C GLY A 435 -14.81 -8.99 -4.18
N GLY A 436 -14.22 -9.66 -3.18
CA GLY A 436 -14.32 -11.10 -2.98
C GLY A 436 -15.75 -11.57 -2.73
N GLN A 437 -16.47 -10.86 -1.86
CA GLN A 437 -17.89 -11.14 -1.60
C GLN A 437 -18.74 -10.95 -2.85
N ARG A 438 -18.56 -9.85 -3.59
CA ARG A 438 -19.27 -9.61 -4.86
C ARG A 438 -19.02 -10.73 -5.87
N GLY A 439 -17.78 -11.20 -6.01
CA GLY A 439 -17.43 -12.31 -6.91
C GLY A 439 -18.16 -13.62 -6.59
N ARG A 440 -18.15 -14.02 -5.31
CA ARG A 440 -18.91 -15.22 -4.88
C ARG A 440 -20.41 -15.04 -4.99
N PHE A 441 -20.92 -13.87 -4.62
CA PHE A 441 -22.35 -13.57 -4.73
C PHE A 441 -22.84 -13.60 -6.18
N ARG A 442 -21.99 -13.20 -7.16
CA ARG A 442 -22.28 -13.36 -8.59
C ARG A 442 -22.28 -14.81 -9.07
N SER A 443 -21.58 -15.70 -8.36
CA SER A 443 -21.45 -17.11 -8.74
C SER A 443 -22.39 -18.03 -7.95
N ALA A 444 -23.15 -17.48 -7.00
CA ALA A 444 -24.07 -18.24 -6.15
C ALA A 444 -25.30 -18.71 -6.94
N ALA A 445 -25.81 -19.90 -6.60
CA ALA A 445 -26.96 -20.50 -7.25
C ALA A 445 -28.26 -19.78 -6.87
N THR A 446 -29.20 -19.68 -7.82
CA THR A 446 -30.54 -19.15 -7.59
C THR A 446 -31.39 -20.13 -6.78
N VAL A 447 -32.13 -19.62 -5.82
CA VAL A 447 -32.99 -20.38 -4.91
C VAL A 447 -34.43 -20.29 -5.39
N THR A 448 -35.17 -21.39 -5.26
CA THR A 448 -36.62 -21.38 -5.47
C THR A 448 -37.30 -20.76 -4.25
N ILE A 449 -38.17 -19.78 -4.48
CA ILE A 449 -38.83 -19.05 -3.40
C ILE A 449 -39.77 -20.00 -2.63
N PRO A 450 -39.63 -20.10 -1.29
CA PRO A 450 -40.52 -20.89 -0.46
C PRO A 450 -42.00 -20.51 -0.63
N ARG A 451 -42.89 -21.50 -0.49
CA ARG A 451 -44.34 -21.27 -0.62
C ARG A 451 -44.99 -20.61 0.60
N ASP A 452 -44.24 -20.30 1.65
CA ASP A 452 -44.80 -19.64 2.82
C ASP A 452 -45.22 -18.19 2.51
N GLN A 453 -46.05 -17.63 3.39
CA GLN A 453 -46.65 -16.31 3.19
C GLN A 453 -45.60 -15.19 3.28
N PHE A 454 -44.63 -15.33 4.17
CA PHE A 454 -43.59 -14.32 4.40
C PHE A 454 -42.65 -14.21 3.20
N ALA A 455 -42.14 -15.34 2.69
CA ALA A 455 -41.25 -15.36 1.53
C ALA A 455 -41.90 -14.73 0.28
N ARG A 456 -43.16 -15.09 0.00
CA ARG A 456 -43.93 -14.51 -1.12
C ARG A 456 -44.21 -13.02 -0.92
N GLN A 457 -44.50 -12.60 0.31
CA GLN A 457 -44.68 -11.19 0.62
C GLN A 457 -43.39 -10.39 0.39
N MET A 458 -42.24 -10.92 0.83
CA MET A 458 -40.92 -10.30 0.64
C MET A 458 -40.57 -10.13 -0.83
N GLU A 459 -40.73 -11.17 -1.65
CA GLU A 459 -40.51 -11.10 -3.10
C GLU A 459 -41.38 -10.02 -3.73
N ARG A 460 -42.68 -10.05 -3.44
CA ARG A 460 -43.66 -9.14 -4.05
C ARG A 460 -43.41 -7.68 -3.66
N MET A 461 -43.18 -7.41 -2.37
CA MET A 461 -42.92 -6.06 -1.87
C MET A 461 -41.63 -5.49 -2.46
N LEU A 462 -40.53 -6.26 -2.44
CA LEU A 462 -39.28 -5.80 -3.02
C LEU A 462 -39.37 -5.62 -4.54
N GLY A 463 -39.98 -6.58 -5.24
CA GLY A 463 -40.22 -6.49 -6.68
C GLY A 463 -41.04 -5.27 -7.07
N ALA A 464 -42.07 -4.93 -6.29
CA ALA A 464 -42.87 -3.73 -6.50
C ALA A 464 -42.06 -2.45 -6.28
N CYS A 465 -41.25 -2.37 -5.23
CA CYS A 465 -40.34 -1.23 -5.02
C CYS A 465 -39.38 -1.03 -6.21
N LEU A 466 -38.82 -2.12 -6.73
CA LEU A 466 -37.93 -2.08 -7.90
C LEU A 466 -38.65 -1.62 -9.16
N ARG A 467 -39.84 -2.17 -9.46
CA ARG A 467 -40.66 -1.79 -10.63
C ARG A 467 -41.21 -0.37 -10.58
N ALA A 468 -41.34 0.18 -9.38
CA ALA A 468 -41.89 1.51 -9.14
C ALA A 468 -40.82 2.59 -8.99
N CYS A 469 -39.54 2.24 -9.14
CA CYS A 469 -38.40 3.14 -9.26
C CYS A 469 -37.91 3.10 -10.72
N PRO A 470 -37.90 4.22 -11.47
CA PRO A 470 -37.55 4.22 -12.89
C PRO A 470 -36.21 3.54 -13.22
N GLN A 471 -35.19 3.78 -12.39
CA GLN A 471 -33.83 3.29 -12.57
C GLN A 471 -33.72 1.76 -12.45
N THR A 472 -34.60 1.15 -11.66
CA THR A 472 -34.64 -0.31 -11.45
C THR A 472 -35.84 -0.98 -12.10
N SER A 473 -36.68 -0.24 -12.83
CA SER A 473 -38.01 -0.70 -13.28
C SER A 473 -38.00 -1.94 -14.17
N SER A 474 -36.95 -2.09 -14.99
CA SER A 474 -36.72 -3.24 -15.86
C SER A 474 -35.90 -4.35 -15.22
N SER A 475 -35.57 -4.25 -13.93
CA SER A 475 -34.66 -5.20 -13.30
C SER A 475 -35.37 -6.50 -12.91
N LYS A 476 -34.73 -7.63 -13.18
CA LYS A 476 -35.20 -8.94 -12.70
C LYS A 476 -34.73 -9.15 -11.25
N LEU A 477 -35.59 -9.69 -10.40
CA LEU A 477 -35.28 -10.04 -9.01
C LEU A 477 -34.98 -11.54 -8.89
N GLU A 478 -33.86 -11.90 -8.28
CA GLU A 478 -33.47 -13.28 -7.97
C GLU A 478 -32.98 -13.41 -6.52
N PHE A 479 -33.31 -14.51 -5.87
CA PHE A 479 -32.79 -14.86 -4.54
C PHE A 479 -31.71 -15.94 -4.68
N LEU A 480 -30.62 -15.82 -3.93
CA LEU A 480 -29.45 -16.70 -4.06
C LEU A 480 -29.09 -17.42 -2.77
N GLN A 481 -28.59 -18.65 -2.92
CA GLN A 481 -27.96 -19.42 -1.87
C GLN A 481 -26.53 -18.94 -1.65
N ALA A 482 -26.41 -17.85 -0.89
CA ALA A 482 -25.14 -17.18 -0.64
C ALA A 482 -24.45 -17.65 0.67
N GLY A 483 -25.01 -18.65 1.36
CA GLY A 483 -24.40 -19.26 2.55
C GLY A 483 -24.13 -18.25 3.67
N CYS A 484 -22.87 -18.17 4.13
CA CYS A 484 -22.46 -17.29 5.22
C CYS A 484 -22.04 -15.87 4.76
N LEU A 485 -22.29 -15.48 3.50
CA LEU A 485 -21.86 -14.17 3.01
C LEU A 485 -22.64 -13.03 3.70
N SER A 486 -21.93 -11.96 4.08
CA SER A 486 -22.58 -10.81 4.75
C SER A 486 -23.31 -9.87 3.79
N LEU A 487 -23.01 -9.94 2.47
CA LEU A 487 -23.64 -9.14 1.43
C LEU A 487 -25.16 -9.40 1.37
N ARG A 488 -25.96 -8.33 1.45
CA ARG A 488 -27.43 -8.42 1.54
C ARG A 488 -28.08 -8.55 0.16
N ALA A 489 -27.70 -7.65 -0.75
CA ALA A 489 -28.19 -7.59 -2.11
C ALA A 489 -27.10 -7.02 -3.04
N PHE A 490 -27.17 -7.37 -4.32
CA PHE A 490 -26.24 -6.94 -5.35
C PHE A 490 -27.00 -6.54 -6.61
N PHE A 491 -26.72 -5.35 -7.13
CA PHE A 491 -27.25 -4.89 -8.42
C PHE A 491 -26.21 -5.11 -9.52
N GLN A 492 -26.62 -5.80 -10.59
CA GLN A 492 -25.80 -6.06 -11.77
C GLN A 492 -26.41 -5.38 -12.98
N GLU A 493 -25.73 -4.37 -13.51
CA GLU A 493 -26.23 -3.64 -14.68
C GLU A 493 -26.05 -4.42 -16.00
N LYS A 494 -24.95 -5.17 -16.12
CA LYS A 494 -24.65 -6.02 -17.28
C LYS A 494 -25.54 -7.28 -17.27
N ASP A 495 -26.03 -7.70 -18.43
CA ASP A 495 -26.92 -8.86 -18.64
C ASP A 495 -28.36 -8.68 -18.09
N GLY A 496 -29.08 -7.69 -18.63
CA GLY A 496 -30.54 -7.58 -18.41
C GLY A 496 -30.98 -6.95 -17.08
N ARG A 497 -30.09 -6.21 -16.40
CA ARG A 497 -30.33 -5.54 -15.10
C ARG A 497 -30.86 -6.51 -14.03
N LEU A 498 -29.97 -7.12 -13.28
CA LEU A 498 -30.31 -8.16 -12.32
C LEU A 498 -30.11 -7.69 -10.89
N VAL A 499 -31.16 -7.79 -10.07
CA VAL A 499 -31.10 -7.60 -8.62
C VAL A 499 -31.04 -8.98 -7.98
N ARG A 500 -29.95 -9.25 -7.28
CA ARG A 500 -29.76 -10.50 -6.55
C ARG A 500 -29.78 -10.27 -5.06
N VAL A 501 -30.54 -11.07 -4.32
CA VAL A 501 -30.76 -10.93 -2.87
C VAL A 501 -30.41 -12.23 -2.16
N HIS A 502 -29.83 -12.14 -0.98
CA HIS A 502 -29.48 -13.33 -0.20
C HIS A 502 -30.74 -14.07 0.28
N GLU A 503 -30.76 -15.41 0.17
CA GLU A 503 -31.90 -16.27 0.59
C GLU A 503 -32.37 -16.06 2.04
N ARG A 504 -31.49 -15.62 2.96
CA ARG A 504 -31.84 -15.38 4.37
C ARG A 504 -32.99 -14.39 4.54
N TRP A 505 -33.19 -13.51 3.56
CA TRP A 505 -34.27 -12.53 3.55
C TRP A 505 -35.65 -13.13 3.21
N LEU A 506 -35.70 -14.40 2.81
CA LEU A 506 -36.94 -15.17 2.63
C LEU A 506 -37.40 -15.85 3.92
N HIS A 507 -36.58 -15.87 4.98
CA HIS A 507 -36.90 -16.57 6.22
C HIS A 507 -37.18 -15.60 7.36
N ARG A 508 -38.41 -15.60 7.90
CA ARG A 508 -38.83 -14.70 8.98
C ARG A 508 -37.88 -14.73 10.18
N ALA A 509 -37.50 -15.92 10.64
CA ALA A 509 -36.60 -16.07 11.78
C ALA A 509 -35.23 -15.39 11.55
N ALA A 510 -34.67 -15.50 10.35
CA ALA A 510 -33.40 -14.88 10.00
C ALA A 510 -33.52 -13.35 9.88
N VAL A 511 -34.64 -12.85 9.36
CA VAL A 511 -34.92 -11.40 9.31
C VAL A 511 -35.09 -10.84 10.73
N MET A 512 -35.87 -11.50 11.58
CA MET A 512 -36.07 -11.09 12.98
C MET A 512 -34.76 -11.12 13.78
N GLY A 513 -33.91 -12.15 13.60
CA GLY A 513 -32.58 -12.20 14.22
C GLY A 513 -31.64 -11.06 13.77
N GLY A 514 -31.89 -10.46 12.60
CA GLY A 514 -31.18 -9.28 12.11
C GLY A 514 -31.69 -7.94 12.68
N PHE A 515 -32.85 -7.95 13.33
CA PHE A 515 -33.50 -6.76 13.92
C PHE A 515 -33.86 -7.05 15.38
N ALA A 516 -32.86 -6.98 16.26
CA ALA A 516 -32.99 -7.29 17.69
C ALA A 516 -34.02 -6.44 18.48
N PHE A 517 -34.64 -5.43 17.86
CA PHE A 517 -35.64 -4.54 18.48
C PHE A 517 -37.08 -4.81 18.02
N LEU A 518 -37.33 -5.80 17.14
CA LEU A 518 -38.67 -6.07 16.58
C LEU A 518 -39.41 -7.23 17.29
N GLU A 519 -39.24 -7.43 18.59
CA GLU A 519 -40.05 -8.42 19.33
C GLU A 519 -41.55 -8.10 19.20
N ASP A 520 -42.37 -9.14 18.93
CA ASP A 520 -43.84 -9.06 18.75
C ASP A 520 -44.39 -8.22 17.58
N VAL A 521 -43.58 -7.93 16.57
CA VAL A 521 -44.03 -7.19 15.38
C VAL A 521 -44.70 -8.11 14.34
N SER A 522 -45.82 -7.67 13.75
CA SER A 522 -46.54 -8.42 12.71
C SER A 522 -45.67 -8.66 11.47
N GLU A 523 -45.92 -9.76 10.75
CA GLU A 523 -45.12 -10.18 9.58
C GLU A 523 -45.02 -9.11 8.47
N VAL A 524 -46.07 -8.30 8.32
CA VAL A 524 -46.14 -7.22 7.31
C VAL A 524 -45.14 -6.10 7.64
N TYR A 525 -45.04 -5.73 8.93
CA TYR A 525 -44.10 -4.71 9.38
C TYR A 525 -42.66 -5.24 9.39
N THR A 526 -42.43 -6.51 9.73
CA THR A 526 -41.11 -7.17 9.55
C THR A 526 -40.67 -7.14 8.08
N SER A 527 -41.59 -7.47 7.16
CA SER A 527 -41.33 -7.45 5.73
C SER A 527 -41.06 -6.05 5.20
N LEU A 528 -41.78 -5.04 5.70
CA LEU A 528 -41.55 -3.62 5.41
C LEU A 528 -40.12 -3.20 5.75
N HIS A 529 -39.66 -3.47 6.97
CA HIS A 529 -38.33 -3.06 7.40
C HIS A 529 -37.23 -3.73 6.60
N ALA A 530 -37.39 -5.03 6.31
CA ALA A 530 -36.47 -5.78 5.45
C ALA A 530 -36.43 -5.22 4.02
N CYS A 531 -37.60 -4.98 3.40
CA CYS A 531 -37.70 -4.42 2.06
C CYS A 531 -37.09 -3.02 1.96
N LYS A 532 -37.35 -2.15 2.95
CA LYS A 532 -36.75 -0.81 3.03
C LYS A 532 -35.23 -0.89 3.03
N LEU A 533 -34.66 -1.77 3.87
CA LEU A 533 -33.22 -1.94 3.99
C LEU A 533 -32.59 -2.48 2.69
N LEU A 534 -33.22 -3.48 2.08
CA LEU A 534 -32.75 -4.08 0.82
C LEU A 534 -32.82 -3.09 -0.33
N PHE A 535 -33.96 -2.41 -0.49
CA PHE A 535 -34.17 -1.43 -1.54
C PHE A 535 -33.17 -0.26 -1.44
N LYS A 536 -32.97 0.28 -0.23
CA LYS A 536 -31.93 1.30 0.01
C LYS A 536 -30.55 0.82 -0.43
N GLY A 537 -30.18 -0.39 -0.01
CA GLY A 537 -28.88 -0.98 -0.39
C GLY A 537 -28.71 -1.24 -1.89
N ILE A 538 -29.81 -1.41 -2.64
CA ILE A 538 -29.79 -1.53 -4.11
C ILE A 538 -29.64 -0.15 -4.75
N VAL A 539 -30.41 0.85 -4.30
CA VAL A 539 -30.35 2.23 -4.80
C VAL A 539 -28.97 2.84 -4.58
N ASP A 540 -28.34 2.57 -3.43
CA ASP A 540 -26.98 3.02 -3.14
C ASP A 540 -25.91 2.44 -4.09
N GLN A 541 -26.19 1.33 -4.78
CA GLN A 541 -25.27 0.71 -5.74
C GLN A 541 -25.34 1.30 -7.15
N LEU A 542 -26.39 2.06 -7.49
CA LEU A 542 -26.62 2.62 -8.83
C LEU A 542 -25.75 3.85 -9.13
N GLY A 543 -25.11 4.45 -8.11
CA GLY A 543 -24.33 5.67 -8.23
C GLY A 543 -25.19 6.91 -8.53
N ASP A 544 -24.71 8.10 -8.18
CA ASP A 544 -25.52 9.33 -8.31
C ASP A 544 -25.78 9.70 -9.78
N GLY A 545 -24.90 9.27 -10.69
CA GLY A 545 -25.05 9.46 -12.14
C GLY A 545 -26.27 8.78 -12.75
N ALA A 546 -26.77 7.69 -12.16
CA ALA A 546 -28.00 7.01 -12.63
C ALA A 546 -29.28 7.81 -12.31
N PHE A 547 -29.17 8.81 -11.43
CA PHE A 547 -30.24 9.73 -11.04
C PHE A 547 -29.98 11.16 -11.54
N ALA A 548 -28.95 11.37 -12.37
CA ALA A 548 -28.70 12.66 -13.00
C ALA A 548 -29.70 12.87 -14.15
N ASN A 549 -30.50 13.92 -14.05
CA ASN A 549 -31.33 14.37 -15.16
C ASN A 549 -30.51 15.32 -16.04
N PRO A 550 -30.27 15.01 -17.32
CA PRO A 550 -29.48 15.88 -18.22
C PRO A 550 -30.09 17.27 -18.39
N ASP A 551 -31.40 17.45 -18.13
CA ASP A 551 -32.12 18.70 -18.37
C ASP A 551 -32.46 19.51 -17.09
N ALA A 552 -32.02 19.08 -15.89
CA ALA A 552 -32.35 19.77 -14.64
C ALA A 552 -31.10 20.30 -13.91
N GLN A 553 -31.05 21.61 -13.65
CA GLN A 553 -30.00 22.28 -12.86
C GLN A 553 -29.94 21.87 -11.37
N ALA A 554 -30.75 20.91 -10.93
CA ALA A 554 -30.73 20.35 -9.58
C ALA A 554 -30.75 18.81 -9.64
N SER A 555 -29.58 18.19 -9.81
CA SER A 555 -29.41 16.73 -9.70
C SER A 555 -29.32 16.26 -8.23
N VAL A 556 -29.21 17.18 -7.28
CA VAL A 556 -29.08 16.88 -5.85
C VAL A 556 -30.46 16.59 -5.26
N GLY A 557 -30.69 15.32 -4.88
CA GLY A 557 -31.86 14.89 -4.09
C GLY A 557 -32.85 13.95 -4.78
N GLN A 558 -32.66 13.59 -6.06
CA GLN A 558 -33.56 12.63 -6.73
C GLN A 558 -33.46 11.21 -6.15
N LYS A 559 -32.25 10.79 -5.77
CA LYS A 559 -32.00 9.50 -5.11
C LYS A 559 -32.74 9.43 -3.77
N GLU A 560 -32.57 10.44 -2.91
CA GLU A 560 -33.27 10.57 -1.64
C GLU A 560 -34.78 10.63 -1.83
N GLN A 561 -35.28 11.34 -2.84
CA GLN A 561 -36.70 11.39 -3.17
C GLN A 561 -37.26 10.00 -3.49
N GLN A 562 -36.55 9.16 -4.26
CA GLN A 562 -37.00 7.79 -4.55
C GLN A 562 -37.04 6.92 -3.29
N LEU A 563 -36.08 7.09 -2.38
CA LEU A 563 -36.06 6.38 -1.09
C LEU A 563 -37.25 6.79 -0.20
N VAL A 564 -37.53 8.10 -0.09
CA VAL A 564 -38.67 8.62 0.67
C VAL A 564 -39.99 8.11 0.08
N LEU A 565 -40.17 8.19 -1.25
CA LEU A 565 -41.37 7.67 -1.91
C LEU A 565 -41.53 6.16 -1.71
N ALA A 566 -40.45 5.38 -1.72
CA ALA A 566 -40.51 3.95 -1.45
C ALA A 566 -40.92 3.66 0.01
N GLU A 567 -40.39 4.42 0.96
CA GLU A 567 -40.76 4.32 2.37
C GLU A 567 -42.23 4.68 2.62
N GLU A 568 -42.72 5.78 2.02
CA GLU A 568 -44.13 6.18 2.10
C GLU A 568 -45.03 5.07 1.56
N ARG A 569 -44.74 4.55 0.36
CA ARG A 569 -45.50 3.46 -0.27
C ARG A 569 -45.57 2.20 0.60
N LEU A 570 -44.43 1.78 1.15
CA LEU A 570 -44.35 0.61 2.02
C LEU A 570 -45.14 0.82 3.31
N THR A 571 -45.05 2.01 3.91
CA THR A 571 -45.75 2.37 5.15
C THR A 571 -47.26 2.43 4.96
N GLU A 572 -47.72 3.06 3.88
CA GLU A 572 -49.13 3.06 3.48
C GLU A 572 -49.63 1.65 3.23
N TYR A 573 -48.87 0.80 2.52
CA TYR A 573 -49.20 -0.60 2.30
C TYR A 573 -49.38 -1.36 3.62
N ALA A 574 -48.42 -1.25 4.54
CA ALA A 574 -48.48 -1.97 5.81
C ALA A 574 -49.67 -1.53 6.68
N HIS A 575 -49.98 -0.23 6.69
CA HIS A 575 -51.12 0.30 7.43
C HIS A 575 -52.46 -0.11 6.80
N HIS A 576 -52.59 0.00 5.49
CA HIS A 576 -53.79 -0.45 4.78
C HIS A 576 -53.97 -1.96 4.95
N HIS A 577 -52.91 -2.75 4.86
CA HIS A 577 -52.96 -4.20 5.04
C HIS A 577 -53.38 -4.62 6.46
N SER A 578 -52.96 -3.88 7.50
CA SER A 578 -53.32 -4.20 8.89
C SER A 578 -54.75 -3.77 9.25
N THR A 579 -55.32 -2.80 8.53
CA THR A 579 -56.64 -2.23 8.81
C THR A 579 -57.74 -2.66 7.84
N LEU A 580 -57.36 -3.26 6.70
CA LEU A 580 -58.30 -3.75 5.70
C LEU A 580 -59.08 -4.96 6.23
N THR A 581 -60.38 -4.76 6.45
CA THR A 581 -61.30 -5.83 6.86
C THR A 581 -62.41 -6.00 5.84
N LEU A 582 -62.79 -7.26 5.61
CA LEU A 582 -63.91 -7.64 4.77
C LEU A 582 -64.94 -8.33 5.67
N LYS A 583 -66.14 -7.74 5.78
CA LYS A 583 -67.23 -8.25 6.61
C LYS A 583 -68.47 -8.54 5.77
N THR A 584 -69.04 -9.72 5.95
CA THR A 584 -70.32 -10.10 5.34
C THR A 584 -71.46 -9.69 6.27
N ILE A 585 -72.49 -9.02 5.74
CA ILE A 585 -73.68 -8.63 6.48
C ILE A 585 -74.86 -9.47 5.97
N ASP A 586 -75.37 -10.36 6.83
CA ASP A 586 -76.28 -11.47 6.49
C ASP A 586 -77.63 -11.05 5.91
N LYS A 587 -78.17 -9.89 6.32
CA LYS A 587 -79.56 -9.52 5.98
C LYS A 587 -79.76 -9.23 4.48
N ASP A 588 -78.72 -8.80 3.76
CA ASP A 588 -78.86 -8.24 2.40
C ASP A 588 -77.87 -8.81 1.36
N SER A 589 -77.22 -9.95 1.64
CA SER A 589 -76.14 -10.49 0.78
C SER A 589 -75.11 -9.40 0.41
N THR A 590 -74.66 -8.66 1.43
CA THR A 590 -73.82 -7.48 1.26
C THR A 590 -72.45 -7.71 1.88
N ILE A 591 -71.39 -7.43 1.13
CA ILE A 591 -70.02 -7.39 1.63
C ILE A 591 -69.61 -5.94 1.84
N VAL A 592 -69.09 -5.64 3.03
CA VAL A 592 -68.52 -4.33 3.37
C VAL A 592 -67.02 -4.48 3.53
N VAL A 593 -66.28 -3.72 2.74
CA VAL A 593 -64.82 -3.61 2.80
C VAL A 593 -64.49 -2.32 3.52
N THR A 594 -63.75 -2.37 4.61
CA THR A 594 -63.33 -1.18 5.37
C THR A 594 -61.82 -1.14 5.52
N TRP A 595 -61.21 0.05 5.43
CA TRP A 595 -59.78 0.25 5.68
C TRP A 595 -59.53 1.64 6.28
N GLU A 596 -58.36 1.83 6.89
CA GLU A 596 -57.93 3.12 7.41
C GLU A 596 -56.80 3.69 6.56
N VAL A 597 -56.73 5.02 6.45
CA VAL A 597 -55.69 5.73 5.70
C VAL A 597 -54.94 6.67 6.63
N LEU A 598 -53.60 6.68 6.52
CA LEU A 598 -52.73 7.56 7.28
C LEU A 598 -52.87 9.02 6.82
N LYS A 599 -52.79 9.95 7.78
CA LYS A 599 -52.89 11.41 7.57
C LYS A 599 -51.80 11.99 6.64
N SER A 600 -50.71 11.26 6.39
CA SER A 600 -49.58 11.69 5.54
C SER A 600 -49.90 11.76 4.04
N SER A 601 -51.03 11.21 3.60
CA SER A 601 -51.48 11.29 2.21
C SER A 601 -52.05 12.68 1.90
N ILE A 602 -51.25 13.58 1.32
CA ILE A 602 -51.67 14.91 0.87
C ILE A 602 -52.70 14.78 -0.27
N GLY A 603 -53.85 15.45 -0.16
CA GLY A 603 -54.93 15.51 -1.16
C GLY A 603 -56.23 14.78 -0.74
N ASP A 604 -57.33 14.98 -1.48
CA ASP A 604 -58.55 14.15 -1.34
C ASP A 604 -58.28 12.80 -2.03
N PRO A 605 -58.02 11.71 -1.30
CA PRO A 605 -57.64 10.46 -1.93
C PRO A 605 -58.86 9.82 -2.62
N SER A 606 -58.67 9.40 -3.86
CA SER A 606 -59.62 8.56 -4.59
C SER A 606 -59.12 7.13 -4.54
N PHE A 607 -59.94 6.23 -4.03
CA PHE A 607 -59.66 4.80 -4.01
C PHE A 607 -60.59 4.07 -4.95
N GLU A 608 -60.09 3.02 -5.58
CA GLU A 608 -60.92 2.01 -6.22
C GLU A 608 -60.85 0.74 -5.38
N VAL A 609 -62.04 0.22 -5.08
CA VAL A 609 -62.21 -1.04 -4.35
C VAL A 609 -62.81 -2.03 -5.32
N ALA A 610 -62.06 -3.08 -5.65
CA ALA A 610 -62.50 -4.16 -6.50
C ALA A 610 -62.73 -5.41 -5.66
N LEU A 611 -63.96 -5.91 -5.62
CA LEU A 611 -64.33 -7.16 -4.98
C LEU A 611 -64.29 -8.28 -6.02
N HIS A 612 -63.47 -9.31 -5.78
CA HIS A 612 -63.20 -10.39 -6.72
C HIS A 612 -63.64 -11.75 -6.18
N ASP A 613 -64.22 -12.58 -7.06
CA ASP A 613 -64.44 -14.00 -6.81
C ASP A 613 -63.09 -14.74 -6.84
N ALA A 614 -62.75 -15.41 -5.74
CA ALA A 614 -61.48 -16.08 -5.61
C ALA A 614 -61.34 -17.33 -6.46
N SER A 615 -62.44 -17.93 -6.94
CA SER A 615 -62.37 -19.09 -7.83
C SER A 615 -61.83 -18.72 -9.21
N THR A 616 -61.99 -17.46 -9.64
CA THR A 616 -61.59 -16.98 -10.98
C THR A 616 -60.45 -15.97 -10.96
N CYS A 617 -60.29 -15.22 -9.87
CA CYS A 617 -59.40 -14.04 -9.83
C CYS A 617 -58.22 -14.17 -8.89
N LEU A 618 -57.92 -15.36 -8.35
CA LEU A 618 -56.91 -15.50 -7.30
C LEU A 618 -55.53 -14.97 -7.72
N SER A 619 -55.18 -15.06 -9.00
CA SER A 619 -53.92 -14.54 -9.57
C SER A 619 -53.76 -13.02 -9.43
N LEU A 620 -54.87 -12.26 -9.34
CA LEU A 620 -54.81 -10.81 -9.12
C LEU A 620 -54.29 -10.46 -7.73
N LYS A 621 -54.36 -11.38 -6.77
CA LYS A 621 -53.71 -11.18 -5.46
C LYS A 621 -52.21 -11.06 -5.57
N ASP A 622 -51.57 -11.48 -6.66
CA ASP A 622 -50.12 -11.40 -6.82
C ASP A 622 -49.63 -10.02 -7.30
N LYS A 623 -50.53 -9.21 -7.88
CA LYS A 623 -50.26 -7.84 -8.32
C LYS A 623 -50.18 -6.90 -7.11
N LEU A 624 -49.16 -6.05 -7.07
CA LEU A 624 -48.89 -5.17 -5.92
C LEU A 624 -48.75 -3.68 -6.32
N LEU A 625 -48.76 -3.33 -7.60
CA LEU A 625 -48.72 -1.93 -8.05
C LEU A 625 -50.02 -1.56 -8.74
N ALA A 626 -50.49 -0.33 -8.50
CA ALA A 626 -51.74 0.16 -9.10
C ALA A 626 -51.69 0.11 -10.64
N LYS A 627 -50.56 0.45 -11.26
CA LYS A 627 -50.36 0.34 -12.72
C LYS A 627 -50.39 -1.08 -13.28
N ASP A 628 -50.19 -2.10 -12.42
CA ASP A 628 -50.25 -3.49 -12.85
C ASP A 628 -51.71 -3.99 -12.87
N ILE A 629 -52.65 -3.21 -12.34
CA ILE A 629 -54.10 -3.43 -12.40
C ILE A 629 -54.63 -2.64 -13.60
N ASP A 630 -54.86 -3.33 -14.71
CA ASP A 630 -55.40 -2.70 -15.92
C ASP A 630 -56.92 -2.48 -15.82
N GLU A 631 -57.49 -1.59 -16.64
CA GLU A 631 -58.96 -1.48 -16.81
C GLU A 631 -59.57 -2.81 -17.30
N SER A 632 -58.74 -3.65 -17.95
CA SER A 632 -59.08 -5.01 -18.38
C SER A 632 -58.85 -6.10 -17.31
N ASP A 633 -58.16 -5.81 -16.20
CA ASP A 633 -58.03 -6.72 -15.05
C ASP A 633 -59.10 -6.47 -13.98
N SER A 634 -59.64 -5.25 -13.97
CA SER A 634 -60.81 -4.86 -13.18
C SER A 634 -62.12 -5.39 -13.77
N VAL A 635 -62.07 -6.04 -14.95
CA VAL A 635 -63.13 -6.83 -15.60
C VAL A 635 -62.57 -8.21 -15.98
N CYS A 636 -63.06 -9.30 -15.38
CA CYS A 636 -62.56 -10.66 -15.58
C CYS A 636 -62.19 -11.05 -17.04
N PRO A 637 -61.13 -11.86 -17.25
CA PRO A 637 -60.83 -12.48 -18.55
C PRO A 637 -61.99 -13.30 -19.15
N SER A 638 -62.93 -13.77 -18.31
CA SER A 638 -64.13 -14.49 -18.78
C SER A 638 -65.12 -13.63 -19.58
N GLN A 639 -64.97 -12.30 -19.62
CA GLN A 639 -65.84 -11.40 -20.40
C GLN A 639 -65.29 -11.03 -21.79
N VAL A 640 -64.03 -11.35 -22.11
CA VAL A 640 -63.42 -10.96 -23.40
C VAL A 640 -63.97 -11.79 -24.57
N HIS A 641 -64.57 -12.96 -24.31
CA HIS A 641 -65.14 -13.80 -25.37
C HIS A 641 -66.58 -13.45 -25.78
N SER A 642 -67.26 -12.50 -25.14
CA SER A 642 -68.67 -12.17 -25.46
C SER A 642 -68.90 -10.81 -26.13
N SER A 643 -67.85 -10.08 -26.50
CA SER A 643 -67.96 -8.74 -27.10
C SER A 643 -68.18 -8.75 -28.63
N GLN A 644 -69.21 -9.47 -29.08
CA GLN A 644 -69.92 -9.14 -30.32
C GLN A 644 -71.43 -9.24 -30.09
N ARG A 645 -72.01 -8.22 -29.44
CA ARG A 645 -73.36 -7.71 -29.73
C ARG A 645 -73.62 -6.39 -29.02
N ARG A 646 -74.08 -5.42 -29.81
CA ARG A 646 -74.42 -4.04 -29.41
C ARG A 646 -75.58 -3.98 -28.44
N ALA A 647 -75.45 -3.01 -27.53
CA ALA A 647 -76.46 -2.07 -27.01
C ALA A 647 -77.82 -2.63 -26.55
N THR A 648 -78.03 -2.64 -25.23
CA THR A 648 -79.11 -1.92 -24.53
C THR A 648 -78.90 -2.03 -23.02
N GLN A 649 -79.35 -1.00 -22.29
CA GLN A 649 -79.37 -0.95 -20.82
C GLN A 649 -80.14 -2.14 -20.20
N THR A 650 -79.89 -2.38 -18.91
CA THR A 650 -80.53 -3.37 -18.02
C THR A 650 -80.20 -4.85 -18.23
N ALA A 651 -79.00 -5.26 -17.78
CA ALA A 651 -78.77 -6.60 -17.22
C ALA A 651 -77.49 -6.59 -16.35
N GLN A 652 -77.66 -6.66 -15.02
CA GLN A 652 -76.60 -7.09 -14.10
C GLN A 652 -76.28 -8.56 -14.40
N THR A 653 -75.46 -8.80 -15.42
CA THR A 653 -74.87 -10.11 -15.69
C THR A 653 -73.73 -10.38 -14.70
N GLU A 654 -73.55 -11.66 -14.39
CA GLU A 654 -72.65 -12.21 -13.37
C GLU A 654 -71.16 -11.88 -13.62
N ALA A 655 -70.76 -10.64 -13.37
CA ALA A 655 -69.36 -10.25 -13.37
C ALA A 655 -68.64 -10.92 -12.18
N CYS A 656 -67.50 -11.56 -12.44
CA CYS A 656 -66.65 -12.17 -11.41
C CYS A 656 -66.01 -11.13 -10.46
N CYS A 657 -66.10 -9.85 -10.83
CA CYS A 657 -65.52 -8.73 -10.13
C CYS A 657 -66.49 -7.55 -10.11
N ARG A 658 -66.45 -6.74 -9.05
CA ARG A 658 -67.25 -5.53 -8.89
C ARG A 658 -66.37 -4.42 -8.38
N VAL A 659 -66.42 -3.25 -9.01
CA VAL A 659 -65.57 -2.11 -8.66
C VAL A 659 -66.43 -0.96 -8.13
N VAL A 660 -65.97 -0.33 -7.05
CA VAL A 660 -66.58 0.87 -6.48
C VAL A 660 -65.48 1.92 -6.27
N SER A 661 -65.67 3.11 -6.83
CA SER A 661 -64.81 4.25 -6.57
C SER A 661 -65.28 4.97 -5.29
N VAL A 662 -64.37 5.14 -4.33
CA VAL A 662 -64.61 5.82 -3.06
C VAL A 662 -63.75 7.08 -3.01
N ARG A 663 -64.38 8.26 -2.98
CA ARG A 663 -63.69 9.55 -2.81
C ARG A 663 -63.85 10.03 -1.38
N GLY A 664 -62.73 10.34 -0.72
CA GLY A 664 -62.73 10.99 0.59
C GLY A 664 -63.06 12.47 0.48
N LYS A 665 -63.69 13.02 1.52
CA LYS A 665 -63.68 14.47 1.82
C LYS A 665 -62.91 14.66 3.10
N SER A 666 -61.76 15.33 3.06
CA SER A 666 -60.94 15.51 4.25
C SER A 666 -61.67 16.35 5.31
N ARG A 667 -61.87 15.80 6.52
CA ARG A 667 -62.20 16.56 7.74
C ARG A 667 -61.08 16.39 8.75
N ALA A 668 -60.61 17.49 9.33
CA ALA A 668 -59.47 17.50 10.23
C ALA A 668 -59.79 16.78 11.55
N GLY A 669 -59.00 15.75 11.92
CA GLY A 669 -58.96 15.27 13.31
C GLY A 669 -58.46 13.84 13.56
N GLU A 670 -58.84 12.84 12.76
CA GLU A 670 -58.66 11.41 13.10
C GLU A 670 -58.22 10.55 11.88
N SER A 671 -57.80 9.29 12.10
CA SER A 671 -57.60 8.33 11.00
C SER A 671 -58.93 8.14 10.26
N MET A 672 -58.93 8.37 8.95
CA MET A 672 -60.17 8.28 8.19
C MET A 672 -60.46 6.81 7.87
N LYS A 673 -61.59 6.32 8.39
CA LYS A 673 -62.15 5.02 8.02
C LYS A 673 -62.91 5.15 6.72
N TYR A 674 -62.47 4.42 5.71
CA TYR A 674 -63.16 4.29 4.44
C TYR A 674 -63.94 2.98 4.40
N ALA A 675 -65.05 2.97 3.66
CA ALA A 675 -65.85 1.78 3.45
C ALA A 675 -66.42 1.74 2.03
N ALA A 676 -66.40 0.56 1.41
CA ALA A 676 -67.11 0.26 0.18
C ALA A 676 -68.13 -0.86 0.45
N LYS A 677 -69.35 -0.70 -0.06
CA LYS A 677 -70.43 -1.67 0.10
C LYS A 677 -70.77 -2.32 -1.23
N PHE A 678 -70.82 -3.64 -1.25
CA PHE A 678 -71.18 -4.45 -2.41
C PHE A 678 -72.43 -5.26 -2.10
N CYS A 679 -73.58 -4.84 -2.62
CA CYS A 679 -74.87 -5.51 -2.43
C CYS A 679 -75.09 -6.62 -3.47
N ASN A 680 -75.96 -7.60 -3.20
CA ASN A 680 -76.31 -8.70 -4.12
C ASN A 680 -75.13 -9.62 -4.47
N VAL A 681 -74.21 -9.90 -3.54
CA VAL A 681 -73.09 -10.85 -3.80
C VAL A 681 -73.58 -12.30 -3.73
N LYS A 682 -72.96 -13.21 -4.50
CA LYS A 682 -73.36 -14.64 -4.51
C LYS A 682 -73.09 -15.28 -3.14
N LYS A 683 -74.12 -15.88 -2.54
CA LYS A 683 -74.00 -16.62 -1.28
C LYS A 683 -73.12 -17.87 -1.48
N GLY A 684 -72.29 -18.20 -0.49
CA GLY A 684 -71.37 -19.35 -0.54
C GLY A 684 -70.10 -19.15 -1.37
N THR A 685 -69.92 -18.01 -2.05
CA THR A 685 -68.71 -17.68 -2.81
C THR A 685 -67.67 -17.00 -1.92
N ARG A 686 -66.39 -17.38 -2.04
CA ARG A 686 -65.30 -16.71 -1.32
C ARG A 686 -64.81 -15.50 -2.09
N TYR A 687 -64.86 -14.33 -1.46
CA TYR A 687 -64.40 -13.08 -2.06
C TYR A 687 -63.14 -12.56 -1.38
N PHE A 688 -62.38 -11.78 -2.12
CA PHE A 688 -61.36 -10.88 -1.59
C PHE A 688 -61.50 -9.50 -2.23
N ALA A 689 -61.10 -8.47 -1.50
CA ALA A 689 -61.12 -7.10 -2.00
C ALA A 689 -59.70 -6.64 -2.32
N ILE A 690 -59.55 -5.89 -3.40
CA ILE A 690 -58.36 -5.16 -3.76
C ILE A 690 -58.65 -3.67 -3.60
N VAL A 691 -57.80 -2.95 -2.86
CA VAL A 691 -57.87 -1.50 -2.68
C VAL A 691 -56.63 -0.85 -3.28
N TYR A 692 -56.82 0.11 -4.17
CA TYR A 692 -55.72 0.84 -4.82
C TYR A 692 -56.09 2.28 -5.16
N ARG A 693 -55.08 3.06 -5.53
CA ARG A 693 -55.17 4.47 -5.90
C ARG A 693 -54.90 4.64 -7.40
N PRO A 694 -55.95 4.81 -8.24
CA PRO A 694 -55.76 4.97 -9.68
C PRO A 694 -55.00 6.26 -10.02
N ASP A 695 -55.09 7.30 -9.18
CA ASP A 695 -54.37 8.57 -9.30
C ASP A 695 -52.86 8.45 -9.05
N LYS A 696 -52.41 7.34 -8.46
CA LYS A 696 -51.00 7.08 -8.13
C LYS A 696 -50.57 5.72 -8.69
N PRO A 697 -50.15 5.62 -9.97
CA PRO A 697 -49.83 4.35 -10.63
C PRO A 697 -48.70 3.55 -9.96
N SER A 698 -47.80 4.23 -9.26
CA SER A 698 -46.69 3.63 -8.51
C SER A 698 -47.04 3.27 -7.06
N SER A 699 -48.28 3.48 -6.62
CA SER A 699 -48.75 3.12 -5.28
C SER A 699 -48.91 1.61 -5.12
N LEU A 700 -48.76 1.14 -3.87
CA LEU A 700 -48.94 -0.27 -3.55
C LEU A 700 -50.42 -0.61 -3.35
N VAL A 701 -50.80 -1.76 -3.89
CA VAL A 701 -52.15 -2.32 -3.82
C VAL A 701 -52.26 -3.17 -2.57
N VAL A 702 -53.40 -3.10 -1.87
CA VAL A 702 -53.67 -3.99 -0.74
C VAL A 702 -54.81 -4.95 -1.08
N ALA A 703 -54.58 -6.24 -0.87
CA ALA A 703 -55.59 -7.27 -1.02
C ALA A 703 -56.03 -7.80 0.35
N SER A 704 -57.33 -7.97 0.57
CA SER A 704 -57.88 -8.48 1.81
C SER A 704 -57.61 -9.99 1.95
N ASN A 705 -57.62 -10.45 3.20
CA ASN A 705 -57.85 -11.86 3.48
C ASN A 705 -59.24 -12.29 2.97
N MET A 706 -59.39 -13.58 2.72
CA MET A 706 -60.61 -14.14 2.14
C MET A 706 -61.76 -14.03 3.14
N GLY A 707 -62.91 -13.50 2.73
CA GLY A 707 -64.14 -13.60 3.51
C GLY A 707 -64.66 -15.03 3.50
N GLY A 708 -64.90 -15.61 4.69
CA GLY A 708 -65.62 -16.88 4.81
C GLY A 708 -67.13 -16.65 4.72
N VAL A 709 -67.86 -17.60 4.11
CA VAL A 709 -69.31 -17.72 4.31
C VAL A 709 -69.64 -19.16 4.71
N LEU A 710 -70.20 -19.24 5.92
CA LEU A 710 -71.22 -20.15 6.47
C LEU A 710 -71.47 -21.49 5.78
N GLY A 711 -71.26 -22.55 6.57
CA GLY A 711 -71.78 -23.91 6.40
C GLY A 711 -71.23 -24.82 7.51
N ASP A 712 -71.78 -24.71 8.72
CA ASP A 712 -72.21 -25.82 9.59
C ASP A 712 -72.24 -25.48 11.09
N THR A 713 -73.23 -26.10 11.70
CA THR A 713 -73.75 -26.01 13.06
C THR A 713 -72.72 -26.20 14.17
N HIS A 714 -72.97 -25.49 15.27
CA HIS A 714 -72.41 -25.76 16.59
C HIS A 714 -72.44 -27.27 16.93
N GLU A 715 -71.27 -27.87 17.09
CA GLU A 715 -71.07 -28.92 18.10
C GLU A 715 -69.88 -28.53 18.98
N ALA A 716 -70.18 -28.39 20.27
CA ALA A 716 -69.19 -28.20 21.31
C ALA A 716 -68.45 -29.52 21.51
N SER A 717 -67.15 -29.55 21.21
CA SER A 717 -66.25 -30.64 21.62
C SER A 717 -65.12 -30.06 22.45
N ARG A 718 -65.18 -30.42 23.73
CA ARG A 718 -64.22 -30.18 24.80
C ARG A 718 -62.91 -30.92 24.47
N ALA A 719 -61.77 -30.23 24.48
CA ALA A 719 -60.45 -30.86 24.52
C ALA A 719 -59.49 -30.04 25.39
N GLU A 720 -58.77 -30.75 26.25
CA GLU A 720 -57.86 -30.31 27.32
C GLU A 720 -56.60 -29.58 26.82
N PRO A 721 -55.91 -28.84 27.71
CA PRO A 721 -54.69 -28.11 27.36
C PRO A 721 -53.50 -29.05 27.17
N GLN A 722 -52.97 -29.13 25.95
CA GLN A 722 -51.68 -29.76 25.69
C GLN A 722 -50.53 -28.78 25.92
N GLN A 723 -49.57 -29.28 26.68
CA GLN A 723 -48.36 -28.64 27.18
C GLN A 723 -47.45 -28.15 26.04
N THR A 724 -46.86 -26.98 26.26
CA THR A 724 -45.68 -26.47 25.58
C THR A 724 -44.50 -27.44 25.72
N PRO A 725 -43.81 -27.86 24.65
CA PRO A 725 -42.47 -28.41 24.76
C PRO A 725 -41.49 -27.26 24.98
N SER A 726 -41.03 -27.12 26.22
CA SER A 726 -39.84 -26.36 26.54
C SER A 726 -38.62 -27.08 25.97
N TYR A 727 -37.87 -26.43 25.08
CA TYR A 727 -36.50 -26.84 24.77
C TYR A 727 -35.52 -25.90 25.47
N PRO A 728 -34.60 -26.45 26.29
CA PRO A 728 -33.68 -25.66 27.08
C PRO A 728 -32.53 -25.13 26.23
N PHE A 729 -32.22 -23.85 26.38
CA PHE A 729 -30.92 -23.30 26.06
C PHE A 729 -29.91 -23.82 27.09
N THR A 730 -28.97 -24.66 26.67
CA THR A 730 -27.72 -24.91 27.40
C THR A 730 -26.55 -24.55 26.49
N GLY A 731 -25.76 -23.58 26.95
CA GLY A 731 -24.45 -23.32 26.40
C GLY A 731 -23.46 -24.42 26.81
N GLY A 732 -22.43 -24.59 25.97
CA GLY A 732 -21.20 -25.29 26.36
C GLY A 732 -20.94 -26.61 25.65
N GLN A 733 -20.02 -26.54 24.69
CA GLN A 733 -19.01 -27.53 24.30
C GLN A 733 -19.31 -28.63 23.27
N ALA A 734 -18.23 -28.84 22.49
CA ALA A 734 -17.82 -29.96 21.65
C ALA A 734 -18.38 -30.03 20.21
N PHE A 735 -17.51 -29.68 19.27
CA PHE A 735 -17.58 -30.06 17.86
C PHE A 735 -17.65 -31.59 17.70
N PRO A 736 -18.47 -32.09 16.77
CA PRO A 736 -18.18 -33.29 16.02
C PRO A 736 -17.82 -32.95 14.56
N GLN A 737 -16.62 -33.40 14.21
CA GLN A 737 -16.09 -33.85 12.92
C GLN A 737 -16.85 -33.53 11.61
N THR A 738 -16.08 -32.96 10.69
CA THR A 738 -16.24 -32.83 9.22
C THR A 738 -17.06 -33.91 8.50
N PRO A 739 -17.78 -33.51 7.44
CA PRO A 739 -17.86 -34.27 6.20
C PRO A 739 -16.84 -33.75 5.16
N SER A 740 -16.27 -34.70 4.42
CA SER A 740 -15.21 -34.56 3.38
C SER A 740 -15.65 -33.75 2.13
N PRO A 741 -14.71 -33.41 1.22
CA PRO A 741 -14.84 -32.35 0.22
C PRO A 741 -15.53 -32.79 -1.08
N PHE A 742 -16.26 -31.86 -1.70
CA PHE A 742 -16.72 -31.98 -3.08
C PHE A 742 -15.60 -31.61 -4.08
N PRO A 743 -15.63 -32.15 -5.31
CA PRO A 743 -14.44 -32.38 -6.12
C PRO A 743 -13.90 -31.10 -6.76
N ALA A 744 -12.57 -31.06 -6.84
CA ALA A 744 -11.83 -30.12 -7.66
C ALA A 744 -12.07 -30.38 -9.15
N GLY A 745 -12.24 -29.29 -9.91
CA GLY A 745 -12.04 -29.28 -11.34
C GLY A 745 -13.21 -28.74 -12.13
N GLN A 746 -13.17 -27.45 -12.48
CA GLN A 746 -13.40 -26.99 -13.85
C GLN A 746 -12.52 -25.76 -14.09
N GLY A 747 -11.57 -25.89 -15.02
CA GLY A 747 -10.72 -24.80 -15.47
C GLY A 747 -11.52 -23.71 -16.17
N ILE A 748 -11.11 -22.47 -15.99
CA ILE A 748 -11.59 -21.32 -16.76
C ILE A 748 -10.53 -20.98 -17.82
N PRO A 749 -10.93 -20.60 -19.05
CA PRO A 749 -10.07 -20.68 -20.23
C PRO A 749 -8.99 -19.60 -20.25
N TYR A 750 -7.85 -19.96 -20.82
CA TYR A 750 -6.83 -19.07 -21.34
C TYR A 750 -7.44 -17.92 -22.16
N THR A 751 -7.25 -16.69 -21.71
CA THR A 751 -7.35 -15.52 -22.59
C THR A 751 -6.10 -15.46 -23.46
N ARG A 752 -6.27 -15.69 -24.76
CA ARG A 752 -5.25 -15.41 -25.77
C ARG A 752 -4.98 -13.90 -25.89
N PRO A 753 -3.76 -13.51 -26.27
CA PRO A 753 -3.32 -12.12 -26.29
C PRO A 753 -3.93 -11.35 -27.46
N ILE A 754 -4.37 -10.12 -27.20
CA ILE A 754 -4.69 -9.14 -28.24
C ILE A 754 -3.36 -8.56 -28.75
N GLN A 755 -2.99 -8.91 -29.98
CA GLN A 755 -2.11 -8.09 -30.80
C GLN A 755 -2.82 -6.77 -31.10
N GLY A 756 -2.25 -5.66 -30.66
CA GLY A 756 -2.74 -4.31 -30.91
C GLY A 756 -1.56 -3.37 -31.12
N GLN A 757 -1.43 -2.94 -32.37
CA GLN A 757 -0.47 -2.04 -32.99
C GLN A 757 0.02 -0.87 -32.12
N GLY A 758 1.31 -0.59 -32.28
CA GLY A 758 1.97 0.58 -31.68
C GLY A 758 1.49 1.90 -32.27
N MET A 759 1.48 2.90 -31.40
CA MET A 759 1.43 4.34 -31.72
C MET A 759 2.34 5.08 -30.72
N PRO A 760 2.86 6.26 -31.08
CA PRO A 760 4.26 6.62 -30.85
C PRO A 760 4.54 7.29 -29.49
N VAL A 761 5.80 7.13 -29.08
CA VAL A 761 6.45 7.78 -27.94
C VAL A 761 6.66 9.27 -28.25
N PRO A 762 6.22 10.21 -27.39
CA PRO A 762 6.69 11.59 -27.46
C PRO A 762 8.08 11.69 -26.84
N THR A 763 9.09 11.91 -27.67
CA THR A 763 10.39 12.47 -27.29
C THR A 763 10.20 13.87 -26.73
N PHE A 764 10.53 14.08 -25.45
CA PHE A 764 10.86 15.40 -24.91
C PHE A 764 12.36 15.45 -24.62
N ALA A 765 13.07 16.17 -25.48
CA ALA A 765 14.39 16.69 -25.22
C ALA A 765 14.27 18.05 -24.51
N ASP A 766 15.32 18.35 -23.73
CA ASP A 766 15.77 19.66 -23.26
C ASP A 766 14.92 20.44 -22.24
N GLY A 767 15.37 20.34 -20.98
CA GLY A 767 16.11 21.45 -20.38
C GLY A 767 15.29 22.59 -19.76
N PHE A 768 14.87 22.43 -18.49
CA PHE A 768 14.73 23.56 -17.56
C PHE A 768 14.91 23.05 -16.11
N TYR A 769 16.10 23.26 -15.55
CA TYR A 769 16.34 23.17 -14.10
C TYR A 769 15.97 24.51 -13.46
N PRO A 770 15.02 24.57 -12.51
CA PRO A 770 14.93 25.74 -11.63
C PRO A 770 16.07 25.66 -10.61
N GLN A 771 17.02 26.59 -10.72
CA GLN A 771 18.05 26.83 -9.70
C GLN A 771 17.37 27.26 -8.39
N TRP A 772 17.55 26.47 -7.34
CA TRP A 772 17.24 26.87 -5.97
C TRP A 772 18.47 27.56 -5.35
N PRO A 773 18.29 28.68 -4.61
CA PRO A 773 19.39 29.39 -3.99
C PRO A 773 20.00 28.59 -2.82
N SER A 774 21.28 28.85 -2.56
CA SER A 774 22.08 28.22 -1.50
C SER A 774 21.52 28.51 -0.09
N PRO A 775 21.80 27.63 0.91
CA PRO A 775 21.26 27.75 2.25
C PRO A 775 22.06 28.75 3.09
N GLN A 776 21.97 30.05 2.79
CA GLN A 776 22.50 31.12 3.66
C GLN A 776 21.63 32.37 3.80
N VAL A 777 20.37 32.38 3.35
CA VAL A 777 19.46 33.52 3.58
C VAL A 777 18.08 33.04 4.03
N VAL A 778 17.98 32.60 5.29
CA VAL A 778 16.70 32.49 6.01
C VAL A 778 16.87 33.17 7.35
N ASN A 779 16.84 34.50 7.31
CA ASN A 779 16.57 35.38 8.45
C ASN A 779 16.39 36.78 7.87
N GLN A 780 15.19 37.08 7.38
CA GLN A 780 14.59 38.41 7.23
C GLN A 780 13.37 38.34 6.30
N LEU A 781 12.17 38.11 6.84
CA LEU A 781 10.92 38.65 6.28
C LEU A 781 9.89 38.92 7.41
N PRO A 782 9.00 39.93 7.28
CA PRO A 782 8.23 40.51 8.38
C PRO A 782 6.87 39.85 8.65
N VAL A 783 6.31 40.14 9.83
CA VAL A 783 5.16 39.49 10.51
C VAL A 783 3.77 39.81 9.91
N GLU A 784 3.67 40.37 8.71
CA GLU A 784 2.40 40.97 8.21
C GLU A 784 1.69 40.20 7.08
N ALA A 785 2.13 38.99 6.73
CA ALA A 785 1.52 38.19 5.66
C ALA A 785 0.66 37.00 6.15
N LEU A 786 0.01 37.13 7.32
CA LEU A 786 -0.94 36.13 7.83
C LEU A 786 -2.22 36.79 8.33
N ARG A 787 -3.14 37.15 7.42
CA ARG A 787 -4.57 37.35 7.70
C ARG A 787 -5.44 37.47 6.44
N GLN A 788 -6.59 36.77 6.51
CA GLN A 788 -7.78 36.76 5.63
C GLN A 788 -7.67 35.87 4.38
N VAL A 789 -8.55 34.88 4.17
CA VAL A 789 -10.00 35.05 3.93
C VAL A 789 -10.83 33.89 4.54
N ASN A 790 -11.86 34.25 5.31
CA ASN A 790 -12.98 33.41 5.76
C ASN A 790 -13.98 33.17 4.62
N TYR A 791 -14.66 32.02 4.57
CA TYR A 791 -16.10 31.96 4.30
C TYR A 791 -16.73 30.62 4.78
N HIS A 792 -18.05 30.66 4.91
CA HIS A 792 -18.93 30.07 5.92
C HIS A 792 -19.22 28.56 5.86
N HIS A 793 -19.51 28.02 7.05
CA HIS A 793 -20.31 26.81 7.27
C HIS A 793 -21.67 27.22 7.89
N PRO A 794 -22.82 26.74 7.40
CA PRO A 794 -24.11 27.00 8.03
C PRO A 794 -24.39 25.98 9.13
N ALA A 795 -24.95 26.48 10.23
CA ALA A 795 -25.49 25.75 11.36
C ALA A 795 -27.00 25.50 11.16
N GLN A 796 -27.54 24.48 11.84
CA GLN A 796 -28.88 24.43 12.47
C GLN A 796 -28.93 23.16 13.34
N THR A 797 -28.82 23.27 14.67
CA THR A 797 -29.88 23.44 15.70
C THR A 797 -30.71 22.20 15.99
N VAL A 798 -30.74 21.79 17.27
CA VAL A 798 -31.92 21.42 18.09
C VAL A 798 -31.44 20.98 19.51
N PRO A 799 -32.27 21.14 20.56
CA PRO A 799 -31.84 21.68 21.86
C PRO A 799 -31.66 20.66 23.00
N GLY A 800 -31.06 21.17 24.08
CA GLY A 800 -30.70 20.43 25.28
C GLY A 800 -31.85 20.12 26.24
N TYR A 801 -31.53 19.30 27.24
CA TYR A 801 -31.80 19.47 28.68
C TYR A 801 -31.31 18.20 29.41
N LEU A 802 -30.30 18.30 30.28
CA LEU A 802 -30.44 18.12 31.73
C LEU A 802 -29.09 18.07 32.46
N ARG A 803 -29.10 18.80 33.58
CA ARG A 803 -28.09 19.01 34.61
C ARG A 803 -27.49 17.73 35.21
N GLY A 804 -26.25 17.87 35.70
CA GLY A 804 -25.67 16.96 36.69
C GLY A 804 -24.30 17.43 37.19
N ASN A 805 -24.33 18.38 38.12
CA ASN A 805 -23.27 18.96 38.96
C ASN A 805 -21.91 18.22 39.10
N GLY A 806 -20.84 19.01 38.95
CA GLY A 806 -20.04 19.43 40.11
C GLY A 806 -18.73 18.69 40.37
N GLY A 807 -17.61 19.42 40.38
CA GLY A 807 -16.35 18.94 40.97
C GLY A 807 -15.10 19.64 40.45
N ILE A 808 -14.93 20.91 40.82
CA ILE A 808 -13.72 21.72 40.60
C ILE A 808 -12.54 21.16 41.40
N GLY A 809 -11.35 21.12 40.79
CA GLY A 809 -10.08 20.86 41.48
C GLY A 809 -8.88 21.01 40.55
N GLN A 810 -8.38 22.24 40.46
CA GLN A 810 -7.18 22.65 39.68
C GLN A 810 -5.84 22.25 40.38
N PRO A 811 -4.68 22.46 39.73
CA PRO A 811 -3.52 21.57 39.78
C PRO A 811 -2.43 22.02 40.77
N PHE A 812 -1.50 21.11 41.06
CA PHE A 812 -0.22 21.44 41.69
C PHE A 812 0.97 21.02 40.81
N GLN A 813 1.73 22.02 40.36
CA GLN A 813 3.13 21.89 39.98
C GLN A 813 4.02 21.93 41.24
N LYS A 814 5.07 21.09 41.31
CA LYS A 814 6.44 21.52 41.65
C LYS A 814 7.49 20.38 41.57
N ARG A 815 8.46 20.60 40.68
CA ARG A 815 9.94 20.57 40.85
C ARG A 815 10.67 19.44 41.61
N HIS A 816 11.67 18.93 40.86
CA HIS A 816 13.10 18.75 41.19
C HIS A 816 13.65 17.40 41.73
N ARG A 817 14.59 16.89 40.89
CA ARG A 817 15.99 16.47 41.16
C ARG A 817 16.31 15.02 41.61
N THR A 818 17.19 14.45 40.77
CA THR A 818 18.37 13.60 41.02
C THR A 818 18.21 12.18 41.55
N GLY A 819 18.71 11.25 40.72
CA GLY A 819 19.19 9.90 40.99
C GLY A 819 19.91 9.43 39.74
#